data_AF-A0A151EXH5-F1
#
_entry.id   AF-A0A151EXH5-F1
#
_cell.length_a   1.000
_cell.length_b   1.000
_cell.length_c   1.000
_cell.angle_alpha   90.00
_cell.angle_beta   90.00
_cell.angle_gamma   90.00
#
_symmetry.space_group_name_H-M   'P 1'
#
loop_
_entity.id
_entity.type
_entity.pdbx_description
1 polymer ?
#
loop_
_entity_poly.entity_id
_entity_poly.type
_entity_poly.pdbx_seq_one_letter_code
_entity_poly.pdbx_strand_id
1 'polypeptide(L)'
;MNKKNIKRSLVIITILFLIGSSVETILSQSQNNLIYEKSQKTRDYGYWIQTTNEDFNNGTKYNINVSKDSFFLNQKIAVINQTILGPESFESNWPPSGWFYTGDWNKESDRAHTGEYSADYDGTLLGSTGSLITPSMDTSGSTTSAIYLEFWTYSEDADEGEYNLEYFDGNTWTVITRLDNIGQNSWEKYTEKITNSTFFTISFRVRWNVKGLDLNEHVYVDDVQITLEREEPEGYETNGSLISQSHDAGVKEPEYLDFINHSDIPTGTKVESWVRAAGTESGLEDAIWYSDITQVPNKQWVQWRINLSGDQVHTPTVFEVNLSWYYEEVPIPEETFVDDDFDETTPGWGYDHFDNIQDGVDAVNTSGTVTIYRGSYFQNVIIERSMTLNGENEKATVVDGNTAGSVFSIYDCTVSISGLKIQNSGSDVKHAGIYVENSKVILTTLIVQDNQNGILLYGALNCDIYFNRIINNDFSGIALEVNSNYNWIAGNTISNNNIGINLNIAKGNEITHFNDGTNELWNKIDNNNYGIFSSIASESNNIYHNNFMENIQNAYDEGTNTWDDSERGNYWDDYTGEDADGDGIGDTPYPIPGGDNQDNYPMMIPNGVDQEPPEVYITRPQDGYLYVNIFDLIVFEIPIRFILFNTLIIGKINIEVYAIDNITGINVVEFYINDELVGTDDIPPYGWTWDQLTILFPYEIKAIAYDNAGNQDFDSKIVWKFGRNKF
;
A
#
# COMPACT_ATOMS: atom_id res chain seq x y z
N MET A 1 34.17 56.03 9.71
CA MET A 1 33.07 56.72 10.43
C MET A 1 31.98 55.66 10.63
N ASN A 2 31.72 55.19 11.86
CA ASN A 2 30.60 55.60 12.73
C ASN A 2 29.21 55.67 12.05
N LYS A 3 28.08 55.23 12.64
CA LYS A 3 27.75 54.15 13.62
C LYS A 3 26.23 54.29 13.96
N LYS A 4 25.51 53.17 14.06
CA LYS A 4 24.24 52.96 14.83
C LYS A 4 22.96 53.80 14.55
N ASN A 5 21.87 53.05 14.36
CA ASN A 5 20.53 53.09 15.00
C ASN A 5 20.08 54.30 15.85
N ILE A 6 18.79 54.68 15.73
CA ILE A 6 17.77 55.00 16.79
C ILE A 6 16.49 55.49 16.05
N LYS A 7 15.33 54.81 16.05
CA LYS A 7 14.26 54.62 17.08
C LYS A 7 13.65 55.92 17.67
N ARG A 8 12.41 56.29 17.29
CA ARG A 8 11.22 56.45 18.18
C ARG A 8 9.97 57.04 17.47
N SER A 9 8.81 56.75 18.07
CA SER A 9 7.45 57.16 17.67
C SER A 9 6.86 58.24 18.61
N LEU A 10 5.62 58.70 18.36
CA LEU A 10 4.43 58.64 19.27
C LEU A 10 3.50 59.90 19.19
N VAL A 11 2.22 59.71 19.60
CA VAL A 11 1.18 60.73 19.92
C VAL A 11 0.51 61.38 18.68
N ILE A 12 -0.78 61.18 18.31
CA ILE A 12 -2.10 61.04 18.98
C ILE A 12 -2.77 62.38 19.36
N ILE A 13 -3.98 62.64 18.83
CA ILE A 13 -5.12 63.32 19.49
C ILE A 13 -6.41 63.00 18.70
N THR A 14 -7.57 63.04 19.36
CA THR A 14 -8.83 62.36 18.94
C THR A 14 -10.06 63.25 19.27
N ILE A 15 -11.26 62.87 18.76
CA ILE A 15 -12.64 62.98 19.36
C ILE A 15 -13.73 63.68 18.50
N LEU A 16 -14.66 62.86 17.95
CA LEU A 16 -16.16 62.88 17.94
C LEU A 16 -16.98 64.20 17.69
N PHE A 17 -18.31 64.27 17.41
CA PHE A 17 -19.46 63.34 17.61
C PHE A 17 -20.75 63.77 16.81
N LEU A 18 -21.66 62.81 16.44
CA LEU A 18 -23.15 62.91 16.23
C LEU A 18 -23.69 63.89 15.12
N ILE A 19 -24.93 63.87 14.57
CA ILE A 19 -26.29 63.24 14.75
C ILE A 19 -26.85 62.94 13.30
N GLY A 20 -27.85 62.12 12.93
CA GLY A 20 -28.81 61.18 13.55
C GLY A 20 -30.30 61.40 13.12
N SER A 21 -31.18 60.36 13.19
CA SER A 21 -32.67 60.35 12.92
C SER A 21 -33.14 60.43 11.44
N SER A 22 -34.30 59.89 10.97
CA SER A 22 -35.40 59.07 11.56
C SER A 22 -36.19 58.22 10.49
N VAL A 23 -37.14 57.39 10.96
CA VAL A 23 -37.96 56.36 10.25
C VAL A 23 -39.38 56.86 9.90
N GLU A 24 -40.03 56.33 8.83
CA GLU A 24 -41.49 55.97 8.81
C GLU A 24 -41.94 55.11 7.60
N THR A 25 -43.21 54.66 7.58
CA THR A 25 -43.64 53.36 6.97
C THR A 25 -45.11 53.32 6.47
N ILE A 26 -45.53 52.19 5.85
CA ILE A 26 -46.90 51.62 5.68
C ILE A 26 -47.78 52.06 4.46
N LEU A 27 -48.60 51.08 4.00
CA LEU A 27 -49.84 51.10 3.17
C LEU A 27 -49.62 50.83 1.66
N SER A 28 -50.00 49.70 1.04
CA SER A 28 -51.05 48.67 1.21
C SER A 28 -52.44 49.02 0.64
N GLN A 29 -52.91 48.23 -0.34
CA GLN A 29 -54.34 47.98 -0.56
C GLN A 29 -54.57 46.65 -1.30
N SER A 30 -55.63 45.94 -0.92
CA SER A 30 -56.16 44.72 -1.54
C SER A 30 -57.69 44.81 -1.60
N GLN A 31 -58.35 43.86 -2.29
CA GLN A 31 -59.81 43.59 -2.46
C GLN A 31 -60.17 43.43 -3.97
N ASN A 32 -61.10 42.58 -4.41
CA ASN A 32 -61.82 41.46 -3.77
C ASN A 32 -62.52 40.53 -4.81
N ASN A 33 -63.05 39.38 -4.33
CA ASN A 33 -64.16 38.57 -4.90
C ASN A 33 -63.94 37.59 -6.09
N LEU A 34 -63.69 36.32 -5.75
CA LEU A 34 -64.66 35.19 -5.82
C LEU A 34 -65.66 35.10 -7.01
N ILE A 35 -65.51 34.07 -7.88
CA ILE A 35 -66.42 32.89 -8.05
C ILE A 35 -66.00 31.97 -9.24
N TYR A 36 -66.37 30.69 -9.16
CA TYR A 36 -66.14 29.56 -10.09
C TYR A 36 -66.48 29.80 -11.59
N GLU A 37 -65.68 29.24 -12.51
CA GLU A 37 -65.97 27.94 -13.17
C GLU A 37 -64.74 27.31 -13.88
N LYS A 38 -64.87 26.08 -14.40
CA LYS A 38 -63.79 25.31 -15.07
C LYS A 38 -63.73 25.57 -16.58
N SER A 39 -62.52 25.74 -17.15
CA SER A 39 -62.08 25.06 -18.39
C SER A 39 -60.57 25.26 -18.67
N GLN A 40 -60.05 24.67 -19.75
CA GLN A 40 -58.62 24.53 -20.05
C GLN A 40 -58.01 25.67 -20.90
N LYS A 41 -56.68 25.59 -21.07
CA LYS A 41 -55.82 26.23 -22.11
C LYS A 41 -55.25 27.63 -21.81
N THR A 42 -54.10 27.60 -21.15
CA THR A 42 -52.85 28.27 -21.55
C THR A 42 -52.93 29.39 -22.60
N ARG A 43 -52.58 30.63 -22.20
CA ARG A 43 -51.55 31.45 -22.87
C ARG A 43 -51.10 32.68 -22.08
N ASP A 44 -49.87 33.09 -22.39
CA ASP A 44 -49.29 34.44 -22.37
C ASP A 44 -49.54 35.38 -21.18
N TYR A 45 -48.44 35.78 -20.51
CA TYR A 45 -48.16 37.21 -20.29
C TYR A 45 -46.67 37.53 -20.56
N GLY A 46 -46.45 38.72 -21.12
CA GLY A 46 -45.22 39.08 -21.82
C GLY A 46 -44.06 39.56 -20.95
N TYR A 47 -42.87 39.60 -21.56
CA TYR A 47 -41.72 40.33 -21.03
C TYR A 47 -41.82 41.82 -21.35
N TRP A 48 -41.27 42.65 -20.47
CA TRP A 48 -40.71 43.95 -20.87
C TRP A 48 -39.22 43.76 -21.15
N ILE A 49 -38.69 44.51 -22.12
CA ILE A 49 -37.28 44.42 -22.54
C ILE A 49 -36.62 45.78 -22.27
N GLN A 50 -35.49 45.77 -21.57
CA GLN A 50 -34.50 46.85 -21.65
C GLN A 50 -33.35 46.36 -22.54
N THR A 51 -32.87 47.20 -23.46
CA THR A 51 -32.07 46.76 -24.60
C THR A 51 -30.65 47.31 -24.58
N THR A 52 -29.71 46.43 -24.95
CA THR A 52 -28.32 46.69 -25.37
C THR A 52 -27.38 47.35 -24.37
N ASN A 53 -26.09 47.06 -24.59
CA ASN A 53 -24.98 47.97 -24.39
C ASN A 53 -24.04 47.70 -25.61
N GLU A 54 -23.55 48.61 -26.45
CA GLU A 54 -23.51 50.09 -26.51
C GLU A 54 -23.83 50.83 -25.20
N ASP A 55 -22.85 51.04 -24.32
CA ASP A 55 -21.40 50.80 -24.51
C ASP A 55 -21.06 49.29 -24.64
N PHE A 56 -20.45 48.75 -25.70
CA PHE A 56 -19.68 49.38 -26.78
C PHE A 56 -20.24 49.06 -28.18
N ASN A 57 -19.47 49.39 -29.23
CA ASN A 57 -19.97 50.32 -30.25
C ASN A 57 -20.57 49.74 -31.54
N ASN A 58 -21.64 50.39 -32.03
CA ASN A 58 -22.10 50.47 -33.43
C ASN A 58 -22.29 49.20 -34.31
N GLY A 59 -23.54 48.98 -34.75
CA GLY A 59 -23.81 48.86 -36.19
C GLY A 59 -24.33 47.54 -36.78
N THR A 60 -25.63 47.29 -36.64
CA THR A 60 -26.44 46.34 -37.47
C THR A 60 -26.28 44.84 -37.20
N LYS A 61 -27.27 44.25 -36.52
CA LYS A 61 -27.58 42.81 -36.54
C LYS A 61 -29.00 42.59 -37.07
N TYR A 62 -29.26 41.45 -37.70
CA TYR A 62 -30.62 40.93 -37.91
C TYR A 62 -30.81 39.66 -37.07
N ASN A 63 -32.04 39.44 -36.59
CA ASN A 63 -32.30 38.52 -35.48
C ASN A 63 -32.46 37.05 -35.94
N ILE A 64 -31.92 36.12 -35.15
CA ILE A 64 -32.48 34.77 -35.03
C ILE A 64 -33.52 34.84 -33.91
N ASN A 65 -34.77 34.51 -34.21
CA ASN A 65 -35.83 34.36 -33.21
C ASN A 65 -35.94 32.88 -32.81
N VAL A 66 -35.80 32.60 -31.52
CA VAL A 66 -36.25 31.34 -30.91
C VAL A 66 -37.39 31.69 -29.97
N SER A 67 -38.50 30.96 -30.02
CA SER A 67 -39.69 31.25 -29.22
C SER A 67 -39.47 30.99 -27.73
N LYS A 68 -40.11 31.82 -26.90
CA LYS A 68 -40.35 31.49 -25.48
C LYS A 68 -41.08 30.13 -25.41
N ASP A 69 -40.80 29.36 -24.35
CA ASP A 69 -41.38 28.03 -24.08
C ASP A 69 -40.92 26.89 -25.02
N SER A 70 -39.78 27.01 -25.71
CA SER A 70 -39.30 25.99 -26.68
C SER A 70 -38.46 24.84 -26.09
N PHE A 71 -37.99 24.94 -24.84
CA PHE A 71 -37.23 23.88 -24.16
C PHE A 71 -37.69 23.74 -22.71
N PHE A 72 -37.76 22.49 -22.24
CA PHE A 72 -38.08 22.14 -20.86
C PHE A 72 -36.80 21.89 -20.06
N LEU A 73 -36.90 22.05 -18.74
CA LEU A 73 -35.84 21.70 -17.80
C LEU A 73 -35.71 20.17 -17.74
N ASN A 74 -34.69 19.62 -18.39
CA ASN A 74 -34.23 18.26 -18.15
C ASN A 74 -32.97 18.32 -17.30
N GLN A 75 -32.94 17.51 -16.25
CA GLN A 75 -31.72 17.17 -15.52
C GLN A 75 -30.79 16.42 -16.49
N LYS A 76 -29.54 16.88 -16.68
CA LYS A 76 -28.52 16.03 -17.31
C LYS A 76 -28.11 15.01 -16.26
N ILE A 77 -28.09 13.75 -16.64
CA ILE A 77 -27.54 12.66 -15.86
C ILE A 77 -26.51 12.01 -16.77
N ALA A 78 -25.28 11.86 -16.29
CA ALA A 78 -24.23 11.20 -17.06
C ALA A 78 -24.45 9.70 -16.96
N VAL A 79 -24.89 9.09 -18.05
CA VAL A 79 -25.15 7.65 -18.16
C VAL A 79 -23.87 6.96 -18.59
N ILE A 80 -23.11 6.44 -17.62
CA ILE A 80 -21.82 5.77 -17.82
C ILE A 80 -22.04 4.26 -17.84
N ASN A 81 -21.49 3.59 -18.87
CA ASN A 81 -21.52 2.13 -18.98
C ASN A 81 -20.16 1.54 -18.59
N GLN A 82 -20.10 0.82 -17.47
CA GLN A 82 -18.91 0.17 -16.90
C GLN A 82 -19.00 -1.35 -17.08
N THR A 83 -18.16 -1.94 -17.93
CA THR A 83 -18.09 -3.41 -18.07
C THR A 83 -17.53 -4.03 -16.79
N ILE A 84 -18.31 -4.89 -16.12
CA ILE A 84 -17.94 -5.58 -14.87
C ILE A 84 -17.66 -7.07 -15.07
N LEU A 85 -18.14 -7.65 -16.17
CA LEU A 85 -17.70 -8.93 -16.71
C LEU A 85 -17.47 -8.72 -18.21
N GLY A 86 -16.22 -8.79 -18.65
CA GLY A 86 -15.89 -8.74 -20.08
C GLY A 86 -16.39 -9.99 -20.81
N PRO A 87 -16.49 -9.97 -22.16
CA PRO A 87 -16.95 -11.10 -22.95
C PRO A 87 -16.18 -12.39 -22.64
N GLU A 88 -16.84 -13.31 -21.95
CA GLU A 88 -16.34 -14.67 -21.74
C GLU A 88 -16.92 -15.57 -22.83
N SER A 89 -16.07 -15.92 -23.80
CA SER A 89 -16.37 -16.88 -24.88
C SER A 89 -15.79 -18.28 -24.59
N PHE A 90 -15.50 -18.57 -23.32
CA PHE A 90 -15.04 -19.86 -22.77
C PHE A 90 -13.73 -20.44 -23.32
N GLU A 91 -13.10 -19.81 -24.32
CA GLU A 91 -11.84 -20.21 -24.98
C GLU A 91 -10.71 -20.67 -24.03
N SER A 92 -10.67 -20.13 -22.81
CA SER A 92 -9.59 -20.31 -21.85
C SER A 92 -9.65 -21.64 -21.07
N ASN A 93 -9.34 -21.61 -19.76
CA ASN A 93 -9.45 -22.79 -18.88
C ASN A 93 -10.92 -23.02 -18.51
N TRP A 94 -11.30 -24.28 -18.30
CA TRP A 94 -12.66 -24.65 -17.85
C TRP A 94 -12.69 -25.07 -16.37
N PRO A 95 -13.59 -24.52 -15.54
CA PRO A 95 -14.41 -23.34 -15.82
C PRO A 95 -13.54 -22.06 -15.82
N PRO A 96 -14.00 -20.94 -16.40
CA PRO A 96 -13.23 -19.70 -16.36
C PRO A 96 -13.08 -19.16 -14.93
N SER A 97 -12.13 -18.24 -14.73
CA SER A 97 -11.73 -17.82 -13.38
C SER A 97 -12.90 -17.23 -12.58
N GLY A 98 -13.16 -17.79 -11.39
CA GLY A 98 -14.25 -17.35 -10.51
C GLY A 98 -15.65 -17.83 -10.90
N TRP A 99 -15.82 -18.55 -12.02
CA TRP A 99 -17.08 -19.20 -12.38
C TRP A 99 -17.26 -20.52 -11.61
N PHE A 100 -18.52 -20.90 -11.41
CA PHE A 100 -18.89 -22.16 -10.76
C PHE A 100 -19.87 -22.94 -11.63
N TYR A 101 -19.75 -24.27 -11.65
CA TYR A 101 -20.71 -25.13 -12.33
C TYR A 101 -21.07 -26.38 -11.53
N THR A 102 -22.20 -26.99 -11.87
CA THR A 102 -22.68 -28.26 -11.32
C THR A 102 -23.44 -29.04 -12.38
N GLY A 103 -23.38 -30.37 -12.34
CA GLY A 103 -23.91 -31.22 -13.42
C GLY A 103 -22.96 -31.27 -14.62
N ASP A 104 -23.48 -31.71 -15.76
CA ASP A 104 -22.72 -32.01 -16.97
C ASP A 104 -22.40 -30.76 -17.83
N TRP A 105 -22.11 -29.60 -17.22
CA TRP A 105 -21.59 -28.42 -17.94
C TRP A 105 -20.09 -28.61 -18.27
N ASN A 106 -19.74 -28.45 -19.54
CA ASN A 106 -18.41 -28.66 -20.11
C ASN A 106 -18.02 -27.57 -21.11
N LYS A 107 -16.72 -27.47 -21.42
CA LYS A 107 -16.23 -26.71 -22.58
C LYS A 107 -16.11 -27.64 -23.77
N GLU A 108 -16.89 -27.41 -24.82
CA GLU A 108 -16.85 -28.23 -26.03
C GLU A 108 -16.65 -27.40 -27.30
N SER A 109 -16.25 -28.06 -28.38
CA SER A 109 -15.92 -27.49 -29.69
C SER A 109 -16.79 -28.05 -30.83
N ASP A 110 -17.92 -28.67 -30.50
CA ASP A 110 -18.94 -29.12 -31.44
C ASP A 110 -19.81 -27.94 -31.92
N ARG A 111 -20.10 -26.99 -31.02
CA ARG A 111 -20.71 -25.69 -31.29
C ARG A 111 -19.99 -24.57 -30.53
N ALA A 112 -19.82 -23.45 -31.22
CA ALA A 112 -19.44 -22.17 -30.65
C ALA A 112 -20.10 -21.06 -31.50
N HIS A 113 -20.25 -19.86 -30.94
CA HIS A 113 -20.69 -18.66 -31.65
C HIS A 113 -19.50 -17.80 -32.08
N THR A 114 -18.53 -17.57 -31.18
CA THR A 114 -17.18 -17.09 -31.54
C THR A 114 -16.13 -18.16 -31.21
N GLY A 115 -14.84 -17.89 -31.49
CA GLY A 115 -13.75 -18.80 -31.08
C GLY A 115 -13.75 -20.20 -31.71
N GLU A 116 -13.30 -21.17 -30.92
CA GLU A 116 -13.25 -22.61 -31.16
C GLU A 116 -14.11 -23.39 -30.13
N TYR A 117 -14.54 -22.76 -29.04
CA TYR A 117 -15.25 -23.37 -27.91
C TYR A 117 -16.48 -22.58 -27.45
N SER A 118 -17.43 -23.26 -26.80
CA SER A 118 -18.42 -22.61 -25.93
C SER A 118 -18.70 -23.45 -24.66
N ALA A 119 -19.54 -22.94 -23.77
CA ALA A 119 -20.07 -23.72 -22.65
C ALA A 119 -21.26 -24.56 -23.13
N ASP A 120 -21.13 -25.88 -23.16
CA ASP A 120 -22.25 -26.83 -23.39
C ASP A 120 -22.75 -27.40 -22.05
N TYR A 121 -23.97 -27.90 -22.06
CA TYR A 121 -24.49 -28.85 -21.08
C TYR A 121 -24.99 -30.09 -21.83
N ASP A 122 -24.22 -31.18 -21.72
CA ASP A 122 -24.47 -32.44 -22.41
C ASP A 122 -25.60 -33.23 -21.73
N GLY A 123 -26.69 -33.53 -22.45
CA GLY A 123 -27.82 -34.31 -21.98
C GLY A 123 -27.49 -35.80 -21.81
N THR A 124 -26.72 -36.15 -20.77
CA THR A 124 -26.17 -37.51 -20.59
C THR A 124 -27.17 -38.55 -20.05
N LEU A 125 -28.25 -38.11 -19.40
CA LEU A 125 -29.21 -38.95 -18.68
C LEU A 125 -30.61 -38.33 -18.71
N LEU A 126 -31.65 -39.18 -18.72
CA LEU A 126 -33.04 -38.72 -18.62
C LEU A 126 -33.27 -37.91 -17.34
N GLY A 127 -33.81 -36.70 -17.43
CA GLY A 127 -34.03 -35.84 -16.27
C GLY A 127 -32.78 -35.12 -15.73
N SER A 128 -31.75 -34.89 -16.54
CA SER A 128 -30.47 -34.32 -16.06
C SER A 128 -30.63 -32.86 -15.58
N THR A 129 -29.74 -32.40 -14.69
CA THR A 129 -29.92 -31.11 -13.98
C THR A 129 -28.58 -30.53 -13.57
N GLY A 130 -28.40 -29.24 -13.86
CA GLY A 130 -27.13 -28.54 -13.63
C GLY A 130 -27.24 -27.02 -13.64
N SER A 131 -26.11 -26.36 -13.48
CA SER A 131 -26.02 -24.90 -13.41
C SER A 131 -24.64 -24.42 -13.82
N LEU A 132 -24.56 -23.37 -14.62
CA LEU A 132 -23.36 -22.57 -14.87
C LEU A 132 -23.58 -21.18 -14.26
N ILE A 133 -22.62 -20.69 -13.48
CA ILE A 133 -22.79 -19.52 -12.62
C ILE A 133 -21.59 -18.59 -12.75
N THR A 134 -21.87 -17.32 -13.01
CA THR A 134 -20.88 -16.22 -13.02
C THR A 134 -20.15 -16.03 -11.67
N PRO A 135 -19.01 -15.33 -11.67
CA PRO A 135 -18.41 -14.79 -10.44
C PRO A 135 -19.39 -13.91 -9.66
N SER A 136 -19.08 -13.65 -8.39
CA SER A 136 -19.79 -12.64 -7.60
C SER A 136 -19.42 -11.25 -8.12
N MET A 137 -20.41 -10.42 -8.45
CA MET A 137 -20.20 -9.04 -8.90
C MET A 137 -20.88 -8.05 -7.95
N ASP A 138 -20.21 -6.92 -7.67
CA ASP A 138 -20.85 -5.79 -7.02
C ASP A 138 -21.56 -4.90 -8.04
N THR A 139 -22.84 -4.69 -7.79
CA THR A 139 -23.75 -3.84 -8.56
C THR A 139 -24.47 -2.81 -7.66
N SER A 140 -24.11 -2.72 -6.38
CA SER A 140 -24.83 -2.01 -5.30
C SER A 140 -24.66 -0.49 -5.24
N GLY A 141 -23.88 0.09 -6.15
CA GLY A 141 -23.61 1.53 -6.17
C GLY A 141 -24.89 2.39 -6.13
N SER A 142 -24.87 3.47 -5.34
CA SER A 142 -26.01 4.39 -5.20
C SER A 142 -26.39 5.12 -6.50
N THR A 143 -25.50 5.09 -7.50
CA THR A 143 -25.70 5.62 -8.85
C THR A 143 -26.07 4.55 -9.87
N THR A 144 -26.07 3.25 -9.54
CA THR A 144 -26.49 2.19 -10.48
C THR A 144 -27.96 2.38 -10.90
N SER A 145 -28.19 2.59 -12.19
CA SER A 145 -29.54 2.71 -12.79
C SER A 145 -29.98 1.42 -13.49
N ALA A 146 -29.03 0.62 -13.99
CA ALA A 146 -29.29 -0.67 -14.57
C ALA A 146 -28.07 -1.60 -14.60
N ILE A 147 -28.34 -2.89 -14.80
CA ILE A 147 -27.35 -3.87 -15.26
C ILE A 147 -27.75 -4.28 -16.69
N TYR A 148 -26.83 -4.21 -17.63
CA TYR A 148 -26.96 -4.82 -18.95
C TYR A 148 -26.31 -6.20 -18.94
N LEU A 149 -27.07 -7.23 -19.34
CA LEU A 149 -26.57 -8.58 -19.60
C LEU A 149 -26.69 -8.86 -21.10
N GLU A 150 -25.59 -9.30 -21.71
CA GLU A 150 -25.54 -9.79 -23.09
C GLU A 150 -24.84 -11.16 -23.14
N PHE A 151 -25.37 -12.09 -23.94
CA PHE A 151 -24.74 -13.38 -24.26
C PHE A 151 -25.37 -13.98 -25.51
N TRP A 152 -24.77 -15.01 -26.09
CA TRP A 152 -25.38 -15.85 -27.12
C TRP A 152 -25.79 -17.20 -26.54
N THR A 153 -26.91 -17.75 -27.04
CA THR A 153 -27.48 -19.02 -26.55
C THR A 153 -27.98 -19.89 -27.69
N TYR A 154 -27.92 -21.19 -27.49
CA TYR A 154 -28.42 -22.23 -28.39
C TYR A 154 -29.14 -23.31 -27.55
N SER A 155 -30.25 -23.85 -28.04
CA SER A 155 -30.88 -25.05 -27.47
C SER A 155 -31.14 -26.10 -28.55
N GLU A 156 -30.69 -27.34 -28.33
CA GLU A 156 -31.01 -28.50 -29.17
C GLU A 156 -32.09 -29.32 -28.46
N ASP A 157 -33.30 -29.23 -28.99
CA ASP A 157 -34.53 -29.94 -28.63
C ASP A 157 -35.03 -29.92 -27.16
N ALA A 158 -34.30 -29.24 -26.23
CA ALA A 158 -34.67 -29.00 -24.83
C ALA A 158 -36.16 -28.64 -24.59
N ASP A 159 -36.80 -29.28 -23.61
CA ASP A 159 -38.26 -29.25 -23.44
C ASP A 159 -38.78 -28.09 -22.53
N GLU A 160 -40.11 -27.95 -22.42
CA GLU A 160 -40.78 -26.81 -21.79
C GLU A 160 -40.43 -26.60 -20.30
N GLY A 161 -39.52 -25.63 -20.04
CA GLY A 161 -39.14 -25.19 -18.70
C GLY A 161 -37.83 -25.76 -18.19
N GLU A 162 -37.12 -26.54 -19.00
CA GLU A 162 -35.90 -27.22 -18.58
C GLU A 162 -34.69 -26.30 -18.57
N TYR A 163 -34.60 -25.35 -19.50
CA TYR A 163 -33.48 -24.41 -19.59
C TYR A 163 -33.91 -22.98 -19.21
N ASN A 164 -33.32 -22.43 -18.16
CA ASN A 164 -33.75 -21.18 -17.53
C ASN A 164 -32.59 -20.20 -17.28
N LEU A 165 -32.84 -18.91 -17.48
CA LEU A 165 -31.98 -17.84 -16.98
C LEU A 165 -32.45 -17.42 -15.58
N GLU A 166 -31.53 -17.37 -14.62
CA GLU A 166 -31.80 -16.96 -13.25
C GLU A 166 -30.81 -15.92 -12.74
N TYR A 167 -31.29 -14.96 -11.94
CA TYR A 167 -30.45 -13.98 -11.24
C TYR A 167 -30.50 -14.18 -9.73
N PHE A 168 -29.38 -13.88 -9.07
CA PHE A 168 -29.23 -13.90 -7.62
C PHE A 168 -29.29 -12.47 -7.04
N ASP A 169 -30.19 -12.23 -6.08
CA ASP A 169 -30.38 -10.95 -5.38
C ASP A 169 -29.58 -10.86 -4.06
N GLY A 170 -28.47 -11.60 -3.98
CA GLY A 170 -27.70 -11.80 -2.75
C GLY A 170 -28.35 -12.75 -1.73
N ASN A 171 -29.62 -13.14 -1.90
CA ASN A 171 -30.37 -13.97 -0.96
C ASN A 171 -31.00 -15.20 -1.62
N THR A 172 -31.55 -15.04 -2.82
CA THR A 172 -32.38 -16.03 -3.53
C THR A 172 -32.16 -15.99 -5.04
N TRP A 173 -32.37 -17.13 -5.69
CA TRP A 173 -32.38 -17.26 -7.14
C TRP A 173 -33.79 -17.04 -7.69
N THR A 174 -33.95 -16.10 -8.62
CA THR A 174 -35.21 -15.81 -9.30
C THR A 174 -35.11 -16.20 -10.78
N VAL A 175 -36.08 -16.96 -11.29
CA VAL A 175 -36.22 -17.25 -12.73
C VAL A 175 -36.69 -16.00 -13.46
N ILE A 176 -35.94 -15.61 -14.50
CA ILE A 176 -36.13 -14.37 -15.26
C ILE A 176 -36.84 -14.66 -16.57
N THR A 177 -36.25 -15.57 -17.35
CA THR A 177 -36.84 -16.12 -18.57
C THR A 177 -36.51 -17.60 -18.68
N ARG A 178 -37.32 -18.30 -19.47
CA ARG A 178 -36.91 -19.56 -20.08
C ARG A 178 -36.02 -19.28 -21.29
N LEU A 179 -35.03 -20.13 -21.46
CA LEU A 179 -34.11 -20.16 -22.60
C LEU A 179 -34.38 -21.37 -23.51
N ASP A 180 -35.17 -22.36 -23.08
CA ASP A 180 -35.56 -23.50 -23.93
C ASP A 180 -36.15 -23.07 -25.30
N ASN A 181 -36.95 -22.01 -25.31
CA ASN A 181 -37.52 -21.39 -26.52
C ASN A 181 -36.63 -20.29 -27.17
N ILE A 182 -35.42 -20.01 -26.68
CA ILE A 182 -34.52 -18.96 -27.18
C ILE A 182 -33.24 -19.60 -27.72
N GLY A 183 -33.05 -19.48 -29.04
CA GLY A 183 -31.95 -20.15 -29.73
C GLY A 183 -32.25 -21.61 -30.11
N GLN A 184 -33.52 -22.00 -30.19
CA GLN A 184 -33.89 -23.36 -30.59
C GLN A 184 -33.33 -23.69 -31.98
N ASN A 185 -32.44 -24.68 -32.05
CA ASN A 185 -31.71 -25.12 -33.23
C ASN A 185 -30.91 -24.00 -33.97
N SER A 186 -30.61 -22.86 -33.32
CA SER A 186 -29.84 -21.74 -33.91
C SER A 186 -29.30 -20.77 -32.87
N TRP A 187 -28.09 -20.23 -33.05
CA TRP A 187 -27.55 -19.21 -32.13
C TRP A 187 -28.37 -17.92 -32.17
N GLU A 188 -28.87 -17.48 -31.02
CA GLU A 188 -29.59 -16.22 -30.83
C GLU A 188 -28.92 -15.37 -29.75
N LYS A 189 -28.88 -14.04 -29.94
CA LYS A 189 -28.31 -13.12 -28.95
C LYS A 189 -29.38 -12.75 -27.91
N TYR A 190 -29.10 -13.04 -26.64
CA TYR A 190 -29.84 -12.50 -25.51
C TYR A 190 -29.28 -11.13 -25.11
N THR A 191 -30.18 -10.20 -24.78
CA THR A 191 -29.85 -8.86 -24.28
C THR A 191 -30.95 -8.37 -23.36
N GLU A 192 -30.64 -8.08 -22.10
CA GLU A 192 -31.58 -7.51 -21.14
C GLU A 192 -31.00 -6.26 -20.45
N LYS A 193 -31.85 -5.24 -20.25
CA LYS A 193 -31.58 -4.11 -19.35
C LYS A 193 -32.36 -4.28 -18.03
N ILE A 194 -31.66 -4.75 -17.00
CA ILE A 194 -32.17 -5.02 -15.67
C ILE A 194 -32.24 -3.70 -14.89
N THR A 195 -33.43 -3.09 -14.81
CA THR A 195 -33.69 -1.86 -14.03
C THR A 195 -34.31 -2.13 -12.64
N ASN A 196 -34.45 -3.40 -12.26
CA ASN A 196 -34.99 -3.79 -10.96
C ASN A 196 -33.90 -3.75 -9.88
N SER A 197 -33.97 -2.76 -8.99
CA SER A 197 -32.95 -2.49 -7.98
C SER A 197 -32.79 -3.57 -6.90
N THR A 198 -33.63 -4.63 -6.86
CA THR A 198 -33.36 -5.79 -6.01
C THR A 198 -32.10 -6.55 -6.44
N PHE A 199 -31.67 -6.39 -7.69
CA PHE A 199 -30.45 -7.00 -8.23
C PHE A 199 -29.21 -6.11 -8.10
N PHE A 200 -29.33 -4.91 -7.53
CA PHE A 200 -28.21 -3.99 -7.30
C PHE A 200 -27.59 -4.29 -5.94
N THR A 201 -26.68 -5.29 -5.88
CA THR A 201 -26.12 -5.85 -4.63
C THR A 201 -24.64 -6.18 -4.79
N ILE A 202 -23.90 -6.26 -3.68
CA ILE A 202 -22.47 -6.69 -3.61
C ILE A 202 -22.20 -8.14 -4.07
N SER A 203 -23.25 -8.87 -4.47
CA SER A 203 -23.18 -10.30 -4.71
C SER A 203 -24.11 -10.74 -5.84
N PHE A 204 -24.41 -9.85 -6.78
CA PHE A 204 -25.19 -10.19 -7.97
C PHE A 204 -24.48 -11.29 -8.78
N ARG A 205 -25.27 -12.25 -9.26
CA ARG A 205 -24.80 -13.35 -10.13
C ARG A 205 -25.88 -13.72 -11.14
N VAL A 206 -25.44 -14.06 -12.34
CA VAL A 206 -26.24 -14.70 -13.40
C VAL A 206 -25.98 -16.20 -13.40
N ARG A 207 -27.03 -16.99 -13.70
CA ARG A 207 -26.98 -18.44 -13.81
C ARG A 207 -27.83 -18.97 -14.96
N TRP A 208 -27.22 -19.87 -15.73
CA TRP A 208 -27.88 -20.72 -16.72
C TRP A 208 -28.20 -22.04 -16.03
N ASN A 209 -29.49 -22.33 -15.83
CA ASN A 209 -29.96 -23.41 -14.96
C ASN A 209 -30.76 -24.45 -15.76
N VAL A 210 -30.26 -25.70 -15.75
CA VAL A 210 -30.82 -26.85 -16.47
C VAL A 210 -31.56 -27.75 -15.50
N LYS A 211 -32.79 -28.16 -15.83
CA LYS A 211 -33.75 -28.82 -14.91
C LYS A 211 -34.65 -29.85 -15.62
N GLY A 212 -34.06 -30.86 -16.25
CA GLY A 212 -34.84 -31.96 -16.85
C GLY A 212 -34.21 -32.57 -18.10
N LEU A 213 -33.30 -31.83 -18.75
CA LEU A 213 -32.76 -32.11 -20.07
C LEU A 213 -32.50 -33.61 -20.31
N ASP A 214 -33.14 -34.15 -21.33
CA ASP A 214 -33.22 -35.58 -21.60
C ASP A 214 -32.04 -36.04 -22.50
N LEU A 215 -32.04 -37.31 -22.91
CA LEU A 215 -30.87 -37.92 -23.57
C LEU A 215 -30.68 -37.40 -25.01
N ASN A 216 -29.48 -36.88 -25.32
CA ASN A 216 -29.09 -36.20 -26.58
C ASN A 216 -29.73 -34.82 -26.83
N GLU A 217 -30.22 -34.15 -25.79
CA GLU A 217 -30.57 -32.72 -25.83
C GLU A 217 -29.38 -31.90 -25.28
N HIS A 218 -29.15 -30.71 -25.81
CA HIS A 218 -27.97 -29.88 -25.48
C HIS A 218 -28.36 -28.41 -25.32
N VAL A 219 -27.65 -27.66 -24.46
CA VAL A 219 -27.86 -26.21 -24.32
C VAL A 219 -26.55 -25.47 -24.12
N TYR A 220 -26.33 -24.42 -24.92
CA TYR A 220 -25.03 -23.76 -25.03
C TYR A 220 -25.10 -22.27 -24.65
N VAL A 221 -23.98 -21.73 -24.16
CA VAL A 221 -23.78 -20.32 -23.78
C VAL A 221 -22.43 -19.83 -24.32
N ASP A 222 -22.40 -18.62 -24.88
CA ASP A 222 -21.19 -17.99 -25.43
C ASP A 222 -21.22 -16.44 -25.31
N ASP A 223 -20.06 -15.79 -25.49
CA ASP A 223 -19.81 -14.33 -25.44
C ASP A 223 -20.51 -13.60 -24.26
N VAL A 224 -20.37 -14.10 -23.03
CA VAL A 224 -21.08 -13.52 -21.87
C VAL A 224 -20.44 -12.19 -21.43
N GLN A 225 -21.17 -11.08 -21.54
CA GLN A 225 -20.76 -9.76 -21.05
C GLN A 225 -21.79 -9.16 -20.07
N ILE A 226 -21.32 -8.54 -18.99
CA ILE A 226 -22.16 -7.81 -18.03
C ILE A 226 -21.60 -6.39 -17.82
N THR A 227 -22.47 -5.39 -17.92
CA THR A 227 -22.11 -3.96 -17.92
C THR A 227 -23.06 -3.19 -17.00
N LEU A 228 -22.53 -2.43 -16.05
CA LEU A 228 -23.30 -1.52 -15.20
C LEU A 228 -23.59 -0.21 -15.92
N GLU A 229 -24.84 0.24 -15.84
CA GLU A 229 -25.22 1.61 -16.12
C GLU A 229 -25.22 2.40 -14.81
N ARG A 230 -24.43 3.47 -14.74
CA ARG A 230 -24.40 4.42 -13.62
C ARG A 230 -24.89 5.78 -14.06
N GLU A 231 -25.76 6.38 -13.25
CA GLU A 231 -26.35 7.71 -13.38
C GLU A 231 -25.58 8.71 -12.49
N GLU A 232 -24.47 9.24 -13.00
CA GLU A 232 -23.65 10.19 -12.26
C GLU A 232 -24.19 11.64 -12.35
N PRO A 233 -24.23 12.39 -11.23
CA PRO A 233 -24.86 13.72 -11.17
C PRO A 233 -23.89 14.84 -11.60
N GLU A 234 -23.77 15.06 -12.91
CA GLU A 234 -23.20 16.31 -13.43
C GLU A 234 -24.04 17.56 -13.02
N GLY A 235 -23.38 18.72 -12.99
CA GLY A 235 -23.94 19.97 -12.44
C GLY A 235 -25.06 20.64 -13.27
N TYR A 236 -25.66 21.68 -12.70
CA TYR A 236 -26.71 22.48 -13.34
C TYR A 236 -26.13 23.56 -14.27
N GLU A 237 -26.45 23.52 -15.57
CA GLU A 237 -26.28 24.68 -16.46
C GLU A 237 -27.47 25.66 -16.40
N THR A 238 -27.19 26.94 -16.69
CA THR A 238 -28.22 27.99 -16.88
C THR A 238 -28.07 28.67 -18.24
N ASN A 239 -29.17 29.11 -18.84
CA ASN A 239 -29.22 29.32 -20.28
C ASN A 239 -29.03 30.79 -20.69
N GLY A 240 -27.87 31.13 -21.27
CA GLY A 240 -27.59 32.49 -21.76
C GLY A 240 -26.20 32.72 -22.38
N SER A 241 -25.99 32.26 -23.62
CA SER A 241 -24.71 32.23 -24.36
C SER A 241 -23.85 31.00 -24.05
N LEU A 242 -23.07 30.56 -25.05
CA LEU A 242 -22.15 29.42 -24.96
C LEU A 242 -21.00 29.72 -23.97
N ILE A 243 -21.10 29.17 -22.77
CA ILE A 243 -20.05 29.13 -21.75
C ILE A 243 -20.10 27.73 -21.13
N SER A 244 -19.27 26.82 -21.61
CA SER A 244 -19.00 25.55 -20.94
C SER A 244 -18.24 25.81 -19.63
N GLN A 245 -18.69 25.24 -18.52
CA GLN A 245 -17.92 25.17 -17.27
C GLN A 245 -17.49 23.71 -17.01
N SER A 246 -16.24 23.57 -16.52
CA SER A 246 -15.72 22.59 -15.51
C SER A 246 -16.18 21.13 -15.53
N HIS A 247 -15.32 20.12 -15.32
CA HIS A 247 -14.05 20.04 -14.56
C HIS A 247 -12.90 19.51 -15.48
N ASP A 248 -11.65 19.23 -15.07
CA ASP A 248 -11.09 18.84 -13.76
C ASP A 248 -9.62 19.34 -13.58
N ALA A 249 -9.00 19.06 -12.44
CA ALA A 249 -7.62 19.43 -12.08
C ALA A 249 -6.56 18.35 -12.42
N GLY A 250 -5.28 18.68 -12.22
CA GLY A 250 -4.14 17.74 -12.30
C GLY A 250 -3.61 17.39 -13.70
N VAL A 251 -4.49 17.14 -14.66
CA VAL A 251 -4.13 16.56 -15.98
C VAL A 251 -3.52 17.60 -16.93
N LYS A 252 -2.45 17.22 -17.66
CA LYS A 252 -1.78 18.07 -18.66
C LYS A 252 -2.57 18.14 -19.99
N GLU A 253 -2.60 19.33 -20.57
CA GLU A 253 -3.04 19.72 -21.93
C GLU A 253 -3.48 18.59 -22.90
N PRO A 254 -4.74 18.59 -23.37
CA PRO A 254 -5.11 17.85 -24.59
C PRO A 254 -4.48 18.48 -25.85
N GLU A 255 -3.90 17.68 -26.75
CA GLU A 255 -3.62 18.15 -28.11
C GLU A 255 -4.94 18.26 -28.91
N TYR A 256 -5.45 19.47 -29.10
CA TYR A 256 -6.62 19.71 -29.95
C TYR A 256 -6.19 19.86 -31.42
N LEU A 257 -6.71 19.03 -32.34
CA LEU A 257 -6.45 19.17 -33.78
C LEU A 257 -7.72 19.56 -34.56
N ASP A 258 -7.50 20.33 -35.63
CA ASP A 258 -8.42 20.82 -36.68
C ASP A 258 -9.96 20.73 -36.45
N PHE A 259 -10.58 21.91 -36.45
CA PHE A 259 -12.04 22.07 -36.54
C PHE A 259 -12.56 21.72 -37.96
N ILE A 260 -12.91 20.45 -38.20
CA ILE A 260 -13.43 19.99 -39.50
C ILE A 260 -14.94 20.28 -39.59
N ASN A 261 -15.30 21.35 -40.32
CA ASN A 261 -16.70 21.65 -40.65
C ASN A 261 -17.20 20.75 -41.78
N HIS A 262 -18.14 19.85 -41.49
CA HIS A 262 -18.75 18.97 -42.47
C HIS A 262 -20.01 19.59 -43.12
N SER A 263 -19.83 20.04 -44.37
CA SER A 263 -20.87 20.19 -45.39
C SER A 263 -22.22 20.82 -45.00
N ASP A 264 -22.26 22.16 -44.85
CA ASP A 264 -23.13 22.99 -45.73
C ASP A 264 -22.79 24.51 -45.67
N ILE A 265 -21.49 24.85 -45.72
CA ILE A 265 -21.03 26.25 -45.72
C ILE A 265 -21.42 26.95 -47.06
N PRO A 266 -22.20 28.05 -47.05
CA PRO A 266 -22.50 28.80 -48.27
C PRO A 266 -21.27 29.45 -48.88
N THR A 267 -21.10 29.31 -50.20
CA THR A 267 -19.97 29.85 -50.97
C THR A 267 -19.72 31.33 -50.69
N GLY A 268 -18.55 31.66 -50.14
CA GLY A 268 -18.19 33.04 -49.76
C GLY A 268 -18.27 33.32 -48.26
N THR A 269 -18.77 32.38 -47.44
CA THR A 269 -18.65 32.44 -45.98
C THR A 269 -17.25 32.04 -45.56
N LYS A 270 -16.61 32.88 -44.74
CA LYS A 270 -15.41 32.54 -43.97
C LYS A 270 -15.80 32.06 -42.58
N VAL A 271 -15.07 31.07 -42.10
CA VAL A 271 -15.07 30.61 -40.71
C VAL A 271 -13.70 30.95 -40.11
N GLU A 272 -13.68 31.59 -38.96
CA GLU A 272 -12.46 31.90 -38.21
C GLU A 272 -12.62 31.37 -36.78
N SER A 273 -11.83 30.37 -36.42
CA SER A 273 -11.73 29.84 -35.06
C SER A 273 -10.78 30.68 -34.21
N TRP A 274 -11.12 30.84 -32.93
CA TRP A 274 -10.33 31.54 -31.93
C TRP A 274 -10.42 30.77 -30.61
N VAL A 275 -9.34 30.77 -29.83
CA VAL A 275 -9.27 30.08 -28.54
C VAL A 275 -8.70 31.05 -27.49
N ARG A 276 -9.23 31.04 -26.27
CA ARG A 276 -8.65 31.76 -25.11
C ARG A 276 -8.38 30.80 -23.97
N ALA A 277 -7.41 31.12 -23.12
CA ALA A 277 -7.09 30.29 -21.97
C ALA A 277 -6.68 31.09 -20.72
N ALA A 278 -6.90 30.51 -19.54
CA ALA A 278 -6.66 31.12 -18.22
C ALA A 278 -6.02 30.10 -17.25
N GLY A 279 -5.25 30.61 -16.28
CA GLY A 279 -4.55 29.77 -15.30
C GLY A 279 -5.47 29.11 -14.28
N THR A 280 -6.63 29.73 -14.02
CA THR A 280 -7.71 29.30 -13.11
C THR A 280 -9.02 29.89 -13.65
N GLU A 281 -10.19 29.43 -13.15
CA GLU A 281 -11.49 30.01 -13.52
C GLU A 281 -11.55 31.53 -13.20
N SER A 282 -10.97 31.92 -12.05
CA SER A 282 -10.87 33.34 -11.65
C SER A 282 -10.01 34.20 -12.59
N GLY A 283 -9.14 33.59 -13.41
CA GLY A 283 -8.30 34.28 -14.39
C GLY A 283 -8.98 34.59 -15.73
N LEU A 284 -10.28 34.27 -15.90
CA LEU A 284 -10.99 34.43 -17.17
C LEU A 284 -11.16 35.88 -17.65
N GLU A 285 -11.00 36.88 -16.78
CA GLU A 285 -11.04 38.31 -17.16
C GLU A 285 -9.73 38.78 -17.85
N ASP A 286 -8.58 38.21 -17.47
CA ASP A 286 -7.26 38.48 -18.06
C ASP A 286 -6.92 37.56 -19.26
N ALA A 287 -7.84 36.66 -19.64
CA ALA A 287 -7.62 35.65 -20.68
C ALA A 287 -7.46 36.26 -22.09
N ILE A 288 -6.32 35.98 -22.72
CA ILE A 288 -5.99 36.43 -24.08
C ILE A 288 -6.59 35.47 -25.13
N TRP A 289 -7.07 36.03 -26.26
CA TRP A 289 -7.51 35.26 -27.44
C TRP A 289 -6.35 35.05 -28.41
N TYR A 290 -6.18 33.80 -28.84
CA TYR A 290 -5.24 33.32 -29.84
C TYR A 290 -5.99 32.86 -31.09
N SER A 291 -5.33 32.93 -32.26
CA SER A 291 -5.91 32.53 -33.55
C SER A 291 -5.67 31.05 -33.90
N ASP A 292 -4.95 30.33 -33.04
CA ASP A 292 -4.46 28.98 -33.25
C ASP A 292 -4.18 28.34 -31.88
N ILE A 293 -4.40 27.04 -31.73
CA ILE A 293 -4.13 26.31 -30.49
C ILE A 293 -2.63 26.22 -30.17
N THR A 294 -1.78 26.17 -31.21
CA THR A 294 -0.30 26.12 -31.08
C THR A 294 0.31 27.40 -30.48
N GLN A 295 -0.52 28.41 -30.22
CA GLN A 295 -0.14 29.67 -29.57
C GLN A 295 -0.65 29.77 -28.12
N VAL A 296 -1.48 28.83 -27.66
CA VAL A 296 -1.95 28.75 -26.28
C VAL A 296 -0.83 28.17 -25.40
N PRO A 297 -0.36 28.89 -24.37
CA PRO A 297 0.55 28.32 -23.37
C PRO A 297 -0.25 27.45 -22.38
N ASN A 298 0.41 26.52 -21.69
CA ASN A 298 -0.27 25.56 -20.80
C ASN A 298 -1.14 26.24 -19.72
N LYS A 299 -2.44 25.91 -19.65
CA LYS A 299 -3.46 26.64 -18.89
C LYS A 299 -4.65 25.73 -18.55
N GLN A 300 -5.02 25.66 -17.26
CA GLN A 300 -6.10 24.79 -16.74
C GLN A 300 -7.49 25.05 -17.35
N TRP A 301 -7.74 26.22 -17.95
CA TRP A 301 -9.06 26.59 -18.49
C TRP A 301 -8.95 27.11 -19.92
N VAL A 302 -9.78 26.58 -20.83
CA VAL A 302 -9.80 26.92 -22.26
C VAL A 302 -11.24 27.21 -22.73
N GLN A 303 -11.42 28.20 -23.60
CA GLN A 303 -12.70 28.46 -24.30
C GLN A 303 -12.49 28.74 -25.79
N TRP A 304 -13.31 28.11 -26.62
CA TRP A 304 -13.35 28.29 -28.08
C TRP A 304 -14.40 29.31 -28.53
N ARG A 305 -14.18 29.93 -29.69
CA ARG A 305 -15.12 30.82 -30.38
C ARG A 305 -15.03 30.62 -31.89
N ILE A 306 -16.19 30.58 -32.54
CA ILE A 306 -16.31 30.53 -34.01
C ILE A 306 -16.87 31.86 -34.48
N ASN A 307 -16.13 32.59 -35.32
CA ASN A 307 -16.61 33.76 -36.02
C ASN A 307 -17.01 33.38 -37.45
N LEU A 308 -18.22 33.77 -37.88
CA LEU A 308 -18.69 33.62 -39.26
C LEU A 308 -18.73 35.00 -39.91
N SER A 309 -18.07 35.17 -41.06
CA SER A 309 -18.16 36.40 -41.87
C SER A 309 -18.38 36.07 -43.35
N GLY A 310 -19.48 36.53 -43.92
CA GLY A 310 -19.95 36.03 -45.22
C GLY A 310 -21.08 36.84 -45.84
N ASP A 311 -21.50 36.41 -47.03
CA ASP A 311 -22.41 37.16 -47.90
C ASP A 311 -23.84 37.24 -47.32
N GLN A 312 -24.45 38.42 -47.43
CA GLN A 312 -25.64 38.84 -46.67
C GLN A 312 -26.97 38.22 -47.14
N VAL A 313 -26.93 37.33 -48.13
CA VAL A 313 -28.11 36.85 -48.87
C VAL A 313 -28.63 35.50 -48.39
N HIS A 314 -27.78 34.69 -47.76
CA HIS A 314 -28.13 33.40 -47.18
C HIS A 314 -27.59 33.33 -45.75
N THR A 315 -28.47 33.14 -44.77
CA THR A 315 -28.05 32.80 -43.40
C THR A 315 -27.31 31.46 -43.44
N PRO A 316 -26.02 31.38 -43.07
CA PRO A 316 -25.31 30.10 -43.02
C PRO A 316 -25.83 29.28 -41.84
N THR A 317 -26.68 28.29 -42.13
CA THR A 317 -26.99 27.22 -41.19
C THR A 317 -25.80 26.28 -41.09
N VAL A 318 -25.00 26.44 -40.04
CA VAL A 318 -24.09 25.39 -39.61
C VAL A 318 -24.95 24.28 -38.99
N PHE A 319 -25.15 23.19 -39.72
CA PHE A 319 -26.05 22.10 -39.31
C PHE A 319 -25.44 21.19 -38.25
N GLU A 320 -24.11 21.08 -38.22
CA GLU A 320 -23.38 20.25 -37.28
C GLU A 320 -22.04 20.91 -36.91
N VAL A 321 -21.60 20.73 -35.66
CA VAL A 321 -20.31 21.18 -35.13
C VAL A 321 -19.68 20.01 -34.40
N ASN A 322 -18.79 19.31 -35.10
CA ASN A 322 -18.05 18.19 -34.54
C ASN A 322 -16.78 18.72 -33.88
N LEU A 323 -16.80 18.79 -32.55
CA LEU A 323 -15.61 18.93 -31.73
C LEU A 323 -15.07 17.53 -31.46
N SER A 324 -13.88 17.23 -31.97
CA SER A 324 -13.14 16.03 -31.62
C SER A 324 -12.07 16.39 -30.60
N TRP A 325 -12.05 15.70 -29.47
CA TRP A 325 -10.95 15.73 -28.51
C TRP A 325 -10.37 14.32 -28.38
N TYR A 326 -9.06 14.25 -28.18
CA TYR A 326 -8.35 13.04 -27.83
C TYR A 326 -7.81 13.29 -26.44
N TYR A 327 -8.15 12.41 -25.50
CA TYR A 327 -7.32 12.28 -24.31
C TYR A 327 -6.05 11.55 -24.77
N GLU A 328 -4.89 12.16 -24.55
CA GLU A 328 -3.75 11.31 -24.22
C GLU A 328 -4.10 10.63 -22.90
N GLU A 329 -3.97 9.31 -22.83
CA GLU A 329 -4.02 8.59 -21.56
C GLU A 329 -2.79 9.03 -20.76
N VAL A 330 -2.95 10.04 -19.89
CA VAL A 330 -1.90 10.42 -18.95
C VAL A 330 -1.67 9.20 -18.06
N PRO A 331 -0.46 8.61 -18.08
CA PRO A 331 -0.21 7.34 -17.42
C PRO A 331 -0.38 7.51 -15.91
N ILE A 332 -0.99 6.51 -15.28
CA ILE A 332 -1.09 6.44 -13.82
C ILE A 332 0.35 6.34 -13.29
N PRO A 333 0.79 7.23 -12.38
CA PRO A 333 2.19 7.30 -11.96
C PRO A 333 2.66 6.00 -11.28
N GLU A 334 3.83 5.49 -11.70
CA GLU A 334 4.47 4.32 -11.07
C GLU A 334 5.05 4.64 -9.68
N GLU A 335 5.34 5.92 -9.42
CA GLU A 335 5.77 6.44 -8.12
C GLU A 335 5.08 7.77 -7.80
N THR A 336 4.63 7.95 -6.56
CA THR A 336 4.09 9.22 -6.01
C THR A 336 4.90 9.67 -4.80
N PHE A 337 4.92 10.98 -4.55
CA PHE A 337 5.74 11.62 -3.52
C PHE A 337 4.87 12.41 -2.53
N VAL A 338 5.09 12.22 -1.24
CA VAL A 338 4.32 12.85 -0.16
C VAL A 338 5.25 13.59 0.81
N ASP A 339 4.99 14.87 1.07
CA ASP A 339 5.73 15.73 1.99
C ASP A 339 4.77 16.75 2.63
N ASP A 340 4.77 16.94 3.95
CA ASP A 340 3.88 17.91 4.61
C ASP A 340 4.31 19.38 4.43
N ASP A 341 5.45 19.64 3.77
CA ASP A 341 5.86 20.95 3.23
C ASP A 341 5.46 21.17 1.73
N PHE A 342 4.79 20.24 1.04
CA PHE A 342 4.35 20.44 -0.38
C PHE A 342 3.09 21.32 -0.53
N ASP A 343 3.00 22.05 -1.64
CA ASP A 343 1.85 22.90 -1.98
C ASP A 343 1.58 23.01 -3.51
N GLU A 344 0.62 23.84 -3.91
CA GLU A 344 0.24 24.11 -5.32
C GLU A 344 1.39 24.65 -6.21
N THR A 345 2.55 24.99 -5.63
CA THR A 345 3.75 25.42 -6.35
C THR A 345 4.76 24.29 -6.57
N THR A 346 4.58 23.12 -5.94
CA THR A 346 5.41 21.93 -6.12
C THR A 346 5.28 21.38 -7.55
N PRO A 347 6.39 21.20 -8.29
CA PRO A 347 6.35 20.59 -9.62
C PRO A 347 5.89 19.13 -9.53
N GLY A 348 4.69 18.84 -10.03
CA GLY A 348 4.05 17.51 -9.90
C GLY A 348 2.78 17.49 -9.03
N TRP A 349 2.48 18.61 -8.37
CA TRP A 349 1.33 18.75 -7.48
C TRP A 349 0.00 18.29 -8.11
N GLY A 350 -0.73 17.43 -7.39
CA GLY A 350 -2.03 16.92 -7.82
C GLY A 350 -1.96 15.89 -8.98
N TYR A 351 -0.79 15.28 -9.19
CA TYR A 351 -0.59 14.18 -10.13
C TYR A 351 0.39 13.13 -9.56
N ASP A 352 1.61 13.56 -9.21
CA ASP A 352 2.64 12.68 -8.62
C ASP A 352 3.25 13.26 -7.32
N HIS A 353 2.87 14.46 -6.89
CA HIS A 353 3.26 15.06 -5.59
C HIS A 353 2.03 15.54 -4.79
N PHE A 354 2.01 15.28 -3.47
CA PHE A 354 0.87 15.51 -2.57
C PHE A 354 1.29 15.91 -1.14
N ASP A 355 0.45 16.64 -0.39
CA ASP A 355 0.69 17.00 1.01
C ASP A 355 0.22 15.93 2.02
N ASN A 356 -0.50 14.92 1.53
CA ASN A 356 -1.11 13.88 2.34
C ASN A 356 -0.92 12.48 1.70
N ILE A 357 -1.02 11.45 2.53
CA ILE A 357 -0.67 10.08 2.17
C ILE A 357 -1.81 9.44 1.36
N GLN A 358 -3.07 9.75 1.66
CA GLN A 358 -4.21 9.16 0.95
C GLN A 358 -4.23 9.58 -0.52
N ASP A 359 -4.03 10.86 -0.86
CA ASP A 359 -3.99 11.28 -2.26
C ASP A 359 -2.83 10.60 -3.03
N GLY A 360 -1.69 10.39 -2.37
CA GLY A 360 -0.56 9.64 -2.92
C GLY A 360 -0.84 8.15 -3.15
N VAL A 361 -1.62 7.52 -2.26
CA VAL A 361 -2.13 6.13 -2.35
C VAL A 361 -3.22 5.99 -3.42
N ASP A 362 -4.08 6.99 -3.57
CA ASP A 362 -5.17 6.99 -4.54
C ASP A 362 -4.65 7.23 -5.96
N ALA A 363 -3.67 8.12 -6.14
CA ALA A 363 -3.09 8.44 -7.44
C ALA A 363 -2.11 7.38 -8.00
N VAL A 364 -1.40 6.62 -7.14
CA VAL A 364 -0.36 5.69 -7.60
C VAL A 364 -0.92 4.51 -8.40
N ASN A 365 -0.18 4.01 -9.38
CA ASN A 365 -0.53 2.80 -10.12
C ASN A 365 -0.48 1.56 -9.23
N THR A 366 -1.25 0.52 -9.57
CA THR A 366 -1.24 -0.75 -8.83
C THR A 366 0.12 -1.43 -8.98
N SER A 367 0.71 -1.84 -7.85
CA SER A 367 2.11 -2.27 -7.67
C SER A 367 3.16 -1.14 -7.73
N GLY A 368 2.74 0.13 -7.79
CA GLY A 368 3.62 1.29 -7.71
C GLY A 368 4.09 1.62 -6.28
N THR A 369 4.81 2.73 -6.14
CA THR A 369 5.45 3.16 -4.89
C THR A 369 4.95 4.52 -4.40
N VAL A 370 4.67 4.66 -3.11
CA VAL A 370 4.41 5.93 -2.43
C VAL A 370 5.62 6.24 -1.55
N THR A 371 6.39 7.26 -1.92
CA THR A 371 7.58 7.72 -1.19
C THR A 371 7.18 8.88 -0.27
N ILE A 372 7.27 8.65 1.05
CA ILE A 372 6.77 9.55 2.10
C ILE A 372 7.96 10.20 2.83
N TYR A 373 8.18 11.48 2.57
CA TYR A 373 9.22 12.27 3.23
C TYR A 373 8.90 12.51 4.71
N ARG A 374 9.92 12.79 5.52
CA ARG A 374 9.76 13.04 6.96
C ARG A 374 8.74 14.16 7.21
N GLY A 375 7.84 13.96 8.15
CA GLY A 375 6.67 14.83 8.34
C GLY A 375 5.78 14.33 9.47
N SER A 376 4.67 15.01 9.72
CA SER A 376 3.68 14.68 10.76
C SER A 376 2.25 14.61 10.19
N TYR A 377 1.93 13.44 9.64
CA TYR A 377 0.71 13.16 8.89
C TYR A 377 -0.43 12.70 9.83
N PHE A 378 -1.36 13.60 10.14
CA PHE A 378 -2.52 13.30 11.01
C PHE A 378 -3.67 12.68 10.20
N GLN A 379 -3.57 11.38 9.91
CA GLN A 379 -4.39 10.68 8.91
C GLN A 379 -4.74 9.24 9.34
N ASN A 380 -5.87 8.76 8.82
CA ASN A 380 -6.24 7.34 8.80
C ASN A 380 -6.22 6.90 7.32
N VAL A 381 -5.24 6.08 6.93
CA VAL A 381 -4.99 5.73 5.52
C VAL A 381 -5.64 4.38 5.18
N ILE A 382 -6.37 4.34 4.06
CA ILE A 382 -7.05 3.14 3.55
C ILE A 382 -6.32 2.66 2.29
N ILE A 383 -5.99 1.37 2.24
CA ILE A 383 -5.28 0.75 1.11
C ILE A 383 -6.06 -0.48 0.62
N GLU A 384 -6.68 -0.35 -0.54
CA GLU A 384 -7.49 -1.39 -1.22
C GLU A 384 -6.83 -1.90 -2.52
N ARG A 385 -5.59 -1.48 -2.80
CA ARG A 385 -4.80 -1.86 -3.98
C ARG A 385 -3.36 -2.18 -3.59
N SER A 386 -2.78 -3.18 -4.23
CA SER A 386 -1.39 -3.58 -3.97
C SER A 386 -0.40 -2.46 -4.33
N MET A 387 0.58 -2.18 -3.46
CA MET A 387 1.58 -1.10 -3.63
C MET A 387 2.73 -1.20 -2.60
N THR A 388 3.71 -0.30 -2.68
CA THR A 388 4.78 -0.14 -1.68
C THR A 388 4.73 1.26 -1.06
N LEU A 389 4.79 1.37 0.27
CA LEU A 389 4.90 2.63 1.01
C LEU A 389 6.27 2.71 1.69
N ASN A 390 7.06 3.73 1.37
CA ASN A 390 8.42 3.92 1.89
C ASN A 390 8.57 5.27 2.59
N GLY A 391 8.72 5.25 3.92
CA GLY A 391 9.08 6.44 4.70
C GLY A 391 10.57 6.77 4.64
N GLU A 392 10.92 8.05 4.53
CA GLU A 392 12.33 8.54 4.56
C GLU A 392 13.07 8.06 5.83
N ASN A 393 12.42 8.12 7.00
CA ASN A 393 13.01 7.63 8.23
C ASN A 393 11.98 7.30 9.34
N GLU A 394 12.12 6.13 9.95
CA GLU A 394 11.19 5.56 10.94
C GLU A 394 11.13 6.32 12.28
N LYS A 395 12.04 7.27 12.51
CA LYS A 395 12.02 8.16 13.68
C LYS A 395 11.45 9.54 13.36
N ALA A 396 11.40 9.96 12.09
CA ALA A 396 11.06 11.32 11.66
C ALA A 396 9.84 11.41 10.72
N THR A 397 9.49 10.34 10.01
CA THR A 397 8.26 10.20 9.22
C THR A 397 7.17 9.64 10.14
N VAL A 398 6.22 10.46 10.56
CA VAL A 398 5.21 10.09 11.57
C VAL A 398 3.81 10.13 10.97
N VAL A 399 3.10 9.01 11.07
CA VAL A 399 1.66 8.91 10.77
C VAL A 399 0.92 8.74 12.08
N ASP A 400 -0.06 9.61 12.31
CA ASP A 400 -0.75 9.77 13.59
C ASP A 400 -2.26 9.66 13.40
N GLY A 401 -2.88 8.63 13.98
CA GLY A 401 -4.32 8.37 13.87
C GLY A 401 -5.20 9.36 14.64
N ASN A 402 -4.63 10.35 15.32
CA ASN A 402 -5.34 11.41 16.05
C ASN A 402 -6.40 10.86 17.04
N THR A 403 -6.13 9.71 17.64
CA THR A 403 -7.01 8.94 18.55
C THR A 403 -8.33 8.45 17.93
N ALA A 404 -8.38 8.28 16.61
CA ALA A 404 -9.52 7.73 15.87
C ALA A 404 -9.09 6.59 14.93
N GLY A 405 -10.01 5.65 14.66
CA GLY A 405 -9.82 4.55 13.70
C GLY A 405 -8.57 3.69 13.91
N SER A 406 -8.17 2.98 12.86
CA SER A 406 -6.80 2.46 12.70
C SER A 406 -5.97 3.47 11.91
N VAL A 407 -4.65 3.55 12.14
CA VAL A 407 -3.80 4.52 11.43
C VAL A 407 -3.60 4.10 9.97
N PHE A 408 -3.40 2.81 9.73
CA PHE A 408 -3.52 2.16 8.43
C PHE A 408 -4.59 1.05 8.47
N SER A 409 -5.39 0.95 7.42
CA SER A 409 -6.33 -0.15 7.16
C SER A 409 -6.13 -0.70 5.76
N ILE A 410 -5.83 -2.00 5.67
CA ILE A 410 -5.41 -2.68 4.43
C ILE A 410 -6.37 -3.82 4.12
N TYR A 411 -6.94 -3.84 2.90
CA TYR A 411 -8.01 -4.75 2.49
C TYR A 411 -7.69 -5.47 1.17
N ASP A 412 -7.93 -6.78 1.13
CA ASP A 412 -7.93 -7.67 -0.04
C ASP A 412 -6.76 -7.50 -1.05
N CYS A 413 -5.58 -7.07 -0.59
CA CYS A 413 -4.44 -6.71 -1.47
C CYS A 413 -3.06 -7.16 -0.94
N THR A 414 -1.99 -6.74 -1.62
CA THR A 414 -0.59 -7.04 -1.22
C THR A 414 0.22 -5.75 -1.05
N VAL A 415 0.62 -5.42 0.18
CA VAL A 415 1.27 -4.14 0.48
C VAL A 415 2.62 -4.33 1.18
N SER A 416 3.65 -3.60 0.75
CA SER A 416 4.89 -3.44 1.54
C SER A 416 4.88 -2.07 2.22
N ILE A 417 5.20 -2.01 3.52
CA ILE A 417 5.30 -0.76 4.28
C ILE A 417 6.62 -0.75 5.06
N SER A 418 7.42 0.30 4.87
CA SER A 418 8.68 0.48 5.59
C SER A 418 8.96 1.93 5.99
N GLY A 419 9.85 2.13 6.99
CA GLY A 419 10.42 3.45 7.29
C GLY A 419 9.49 4.45 7.99
N LEU A 420 8.38 4.01 8.60
CA LEU A 420 7.40 4.89 9.26
C LEU A 420 7.36 4.71 10.79
N LYS A 421 7.02 5.81 11.50
CA LYS A 421 6.42 5.74 12.83
C LYS A 421 4.90 5.80 12.70
N ILE A 422 4.19 4.94 13.42
CA ILE A 422 2.74 4.75 13.33
C ILE A 422 2.15 4.74 14.75
N GLN A 423 1.32 5.75 15.06
CA GLN A 423 0.93 6.04 16.44
C GLN A 423 -0.50 6.58 16.62
N ASN A 424 -1.00 6.54 17.86
CA ASN A 424 -2.26 7.17 18.29
C ASN A 424 -3.51 6.71 17.52
N SER A 425 -3.67 5.40 17.29
CA SER A 425 -4.96 4.82 16.87
C SER A 425 -6.10 5.18 17.85
N GLY A 426 -7.34 4.99 17.44
CA GLY A 426 -8.46 5.00 18.38
C GLY A 426 -8.43 3.82 19.35
N SER A 427 -9.29 3.87 20.39
CA SER A 427 -9.32 2.93 21.51
C SER A 427 -10.47 1.89 21.47
N ASP A 428 -10.88 1.44 20.29
CA ASP A 428 -11.73 0.26 20.16
C ASP A 428 -10.83 -0.96 19.97
N VAL A 429 -11.18 -2.13 20.51
CA VAL A 429 -10.35 -3.34 20.45
C VAL A 429 -9.99 -3.79 19.03
N LYS A 430 -10.72 -3.34 18.00
CA LYS A 430 -10.41 -3.57 16.58
C LYS A 430 -9.47 -2.53 15.95
N HIS A 431 -9.25 -1.39 16.59
CA HIS A 431 -8.34 -0.36 16.08
C HIS A 431 -6.88 -0.77 16.28
N ALA A 432 -6.02 -0.36 15.36
CA ALA A 432 -4.60 -0.66 15.38
C ALA A 432 -3.73 0.46 14.78
N GLY A 433 -2.43 0.40 15.01
CA GLY A 433 -1.46 1.11 14.17
C GLY A 433 -1.58 0.64 12.72
N ILE A 434 -1.56 -0.68 12.50
CA ILE A 434 -1.84 -1.29 11.19
C ILE A 434 -2.91 -2.38 11.36
N TYR A 435 -4.05 -2.21 10.69
CA TYR A 435 -5.09 -3.22 10.54
C TYR A 435 -4.99 -3.87 9.15
N VAL A 436 -5.02 -5.20 9.10
CA VAL A 436 -4.83 -5.99 7.87
C VAL A 436 -5.92 -7.03 7.76
N GLU A 437 -6.83 -6.89 6.78
CA GLU A 437 -7.92 -7.82 6.52
C GLU A 437 -7.74 -8.52 5.17
N ASN A 438 -7.79 -9.86 5.19
CA ASN A 438 -7.68 -10.76 4.02
C ASN A 438 -6.45 -10.56 3.10
N SER A 439 -5.48 -9.76 3.53
CA SER A 439 -4.36 -9.27 2.71
C SER A 439 -3.05 -10.02 2.99
N LYS A 440 -2.05 -9.83 2.12
CA LYS A 440 -0.63 -10.10 2.44
C LYS A 440 0.08 -8.78 2.71
N VAL A 441 0.84 -8.67 3.79
CA VAL A 441 1.70 -7.52 4.03
C VAL A 441 3.17 -7.90 4.21
N ILE A 442 4.06 -6.99 3.84
CA ILE A 442 5.48 -7.00 4.20
C ILE A 442 5.73 -5.76 5.05
N LEU A 443 5.91 -5.93 6.35
CA LEU A 443 6.05 -4.85 7.33
C LEU A 443 7.46 -4.87 7.92
N THR A 444 8.26 -3.84 7.64
CA THR A 444 9.65 -3.82 8.12
C THR A 444 10.21 -2.44 8.47
N THR A 445 11.11 -2.39 9.44
CA THR A 445 11.78 -1.15 9.89
C THR A 445 10.77 -0.08 10.32
N LEU A 446 9.69 -0.49 10.99
CA LEU A 446 8.65 0.39 11.52
C LEU A 446 8.82 0.65 13.01
N ILE A 447 8.34 1.80 13.50
CA ILE A 447 8.08 2.05 14.91
C ILE A 447 6.56 2.16 15.12
N VAL A 448 5.95 1.14 15.70
CA VAL A 448 4.50 1.07 15.91
C VAL A 448 4.23 1.20 17.40
N GLN A 449 3.71 2.36 17.82
CA GLN A 449 3.65 2.72 19.25
C GLN A 449 2.41 3.50 19.67
N ASP A 450 2.03 3.38 20.94
CA ASP A 450 0.96 4.16 21.55
C ASP A 450 -0.40 4.00 20.80
N ASN A 451 -0.70 2.78 20.33
CA ASN A 451 -1.97 2.39 19.70
C ASN A 451 -2.75 1.40 20.58
N GLN A 452 -4.02 1.10 20.26
CA GLN A 452 -4.77 0.05 20.95
C GLN A 452 -4.18 -1.34 20.66
N ASN A 453 -3.94 -1.65 19.39
CA ASN A 453 -3.08 -2.75 18.96
C ASN A 453 -1.96 -2.17 18.09
N GLY A 454 -0.75 -2.73 18.13
CA GLY A 454 0.31 -2.33 17.21
C GLY A 454 -0.04 -2.75 15.78
N ILE A 455 0.00 -4.06 15.53
CA ILE A 455 -0.38 -4.69 14.27
C ILE A 455 -1.51 -5.69 14.54
N LEU A 456 -2.61 -5.62 13.81
CA LEU A 456 -3.75 -6.54 13.91
C LEU A 456 -4.00 -7.19 12.54
N LEU A 457 -3.69 -8.49 12.45
CA LEU A 457 -4.04 -9.35 11.33
C LEU A 457 -5.42 -9.98 11.57
N TYR A 458 -6.30 -9.93 10.57
CA TYR A 458 -7.64 -10.53 10.60
C TYR A 458 -7.89 -11.29 9.29
N GLY A 459 -7.87 -12.62 9.33
CA GLY A 459 -7.89 -13.46 8.12
C GLY A 459 -6.68 -13.28 7.18
N ALA A 460 -5.61 -12.60 7.63
CA ALA A 460 -4.46 -12.27 6.78
C ALA A 460 -3.51 -13.47 6.64
N LEU A 461 -2.96 -13.67 5.44
CA LEU A 461 -2.26 -14.91 5.05
C LEU A 461 -0.89 -14.62 4.44
N ASN A 462 0.13 -15.37 4.86
CA ASN A 462 1.50 -15.29 4.34
C ASN A 462 2.12 -13.89 4.51
N CYS A 463 1.81 -13.16 5.57
CA CYS A 463 2.42 -11.85 5.88
C CYS A 463 3.82 -12.00 6.48
N ASP A 464 4.72 -11.09 6.13
CA ASP A 464 6.11 -11.06 6.61
C ASP A 464 6.29 -9.83 7.52
N ILE A 465 6.48 -10.03 8.83
CA ILE A 465 6.60 -8.96 9.83
C ILE A 465 7.96 -9.04 10.51
N TYR A 466 8.92 -8.19 10.10
CA TYR A 466 10.30 -8.30 10.60
C TYR A 466 11.05 -6.97 10.80
N PHE A 467 11.96 -6.94 11.77
CA PHE A 467 12.75 -5.75 12.17
C PHE A 467 11.93 -4.55 12.67
N ASN A 468 10.72 -4.77 13.19
CA ASN A 468 9.87 -3.70 13.71
C ASN A 468 10.07 -3.47 15.20
N ARG A 469 9.80 -2.25 15.67
CA ARG A 469 9.75 -1.86 17.08
C ARG A 469 8.30 -1.59 17.46
N ILE A 470 7.69 -2.54 18.16
CA ILE A 470 6.25 -2.59 18.43
C ILE A 470 6.05 -2.44 19.93
N ILE A 471 5.84 -1.21 20.38
CA ILE A 471 6.04 -0.82 21.79
C ILE A 471 4.90 0.02 22.37
N ASN A 472 4.61 -0.14 23.66
CA ASN A 472 3.61 0.66 24.39
C ASN A 472 2.17 0.58 23.81
N ASN A 473 1.76 -0.51 23.17
CA ASN A 473 0.39 -0.63 22.66
C ASN A 473 -0.54 -1.20 23.76
N ASP A 474 -1.68 -0.55 23.98
CA ASP A 474 -2.53 -0.73 25.18
C ASP A 474 -3.10 -2.16 25.33
N PHE A 475 -3.27 -2.91 24.24
CA PHE A 475 -3.74 -4.30 24.26
C PHE A 475 -2.72 -5.30 23.69
N SER A 476 -2.55 -5.37 22.37
CA SER A 476 -1.61 -6.32 21.74
C SER A 476 -0.51 -5.61 20.97
N GLY A 477 0.74 -6.09 21.05
CA GLY A 477 1.81 -5.66 20.15
C GLY A 477 1.52 -6.14 18.73
N ILE A 478 1.47 -7.46 18.54
CA ILE A 478 0.93 -8.09 17.33
C ILE A 478 -0.26 -8.97 17.72
N ALA A 479 -1.37 -8.85 17.03
CA ALA A 479 -2.53 -9.74 17.15
C ALA A 479 -2.78 -10.48 15.83
N LEU A 480 -2.98 -11.79 15.91
CA LEU A 480 -3.35 -12.67 14.81
C LEU A 480 -4.71 -13.26 15.14
N GLU A 481 -5.76 -12.69 14.56
CA GLU A 481 -7.13 -13.09 14.81
C GLU A 481 -7.77 -13.81 13.61
N VAL A 482 -8.65 -14.77 13.92
CA VAL A 482 -9.65 -15.37 13.02
C VAL A 482 -9.08 -15.79 11.65
N ASN A 483 -8.42 -16.96 11.63
CA ASN A 483 -7.78 -17.55 10.44
C ASN A 483 -6.58 -16.76 9.88
N SER A 484 -5.98 -15.87 10.67
CA SER A 484 -4.66 -15.30 10.33
C SER A 484 -3.59 -16.39 10.44
N ASN A 485 -3.22 -16.95 9.28
CA ASN A 485 -2.48 -18.20 9.17
C ASN A 485 -1.23 -18.07 8.26
N TYR A 486 -0.22 -18.91 8.51
CA TYR A 486 1.02 -18.98 7.72
C TYR A 486 1.81 -17.66 7.62
N ASN A 487 1.68 -16.77 8.60
CA ASN A 487 2.43 -15.52 8.70
C ASN A 487 3.78 -15.75 9.42
N TRP A 488 4.80 -14.98 9.04
CA TRP A 488 6.16 -15.05 9.60
C TRP A 488 6.47 -13.80 10.42
N ILE A 489 6.94 -13.98 11.66
CA ILE A 489 7.23 -12.90 12.61
C ILE A 489 8.68 -13.07 13.09
N ALA A 490 9.57 -12.17 12.68
CA ALA A 490 11.01 -12.38 12.81
C ALA A 490 11.84 -11.13 13.20
N GLY A 491 12.77 -11.26 14.14
CA GLY A 491 13.71 -10.18 14.50
C GLY A 491 13.06 -8.87 14.99
N ASN A 492 11.85 -8.92 15.54
CA ASN A 492 11.14 -7.74 16.06
C ASN A 492 11.52 -7.44 17.51
N THR A 493 11.36 -6.18 17.94
CA THR A 493 11.36 -5.78 19.36
C THR A 493 9.92 -5.48 19.77
N ILE A 494 9.34 -6.32 20.63
CA ILE A 494 7.92 -6.28 21.03
C ILE A 494 7.84 -6.06 22.55
N SER A 495 7.61 -4.80 22.96
CA SER A 495 7.88 -4.40 24.36
C SER A 495 6.82 -3.52 25.02
N ASN A 496 6.57 -3.72 26.31
CA ASN A 496 5.65 -2.87 27.11
C ASN A 496 4.19 -2.87 26.61
N ASN A 497 3.73 -3.94 25.96
CA ASN A 497 2.34 -4.13 25.56
C ASN A 497 1.61 -4.99 26.61
N ASN A 498 0.28 -4.99 26.66
CA ASN A 498 -0.42 -5.91 27.57
C ASN A 498 -0.28 -7.39 27.13
N ILE A 499 -0.26 -7.66 25.82
CA ILE A 499 0.18 -8.94 25.23
C ILE A 499 1.22 -8.62 24.15
N GLY A 500 2.38 -9.28 24.14
CA GLY A 500 3.38 -9.11 23.09
C GLY A 500 2.86 -9.62 21.75
N ILE A 501 2.62 -10.94 21.63
CA ILE A 501 1.93 -11.56 20.49
C ILE A 501 0.69 -12.33 20.97
N ASN A 502 -0.47 -12.07 20.35
CA ASN A 502 -1.75 -12.70 20.65
C ASN A 502 -2.18 -13.61 19.48
N LEU A 503 -2.23 -14.92 19.68
CA LEU A 503 -2.67 -15.92 18.71
C LEU A 503 -4.11 -16.38 19.02
N ASN A 504 -5.08 -15.86 18.27
CA ASN A 504 -6.52 -16.06 18.50
C ASN A 504 -7.22 -16.70 17.29
N ILE A 505 -7.35 -18.02 17.28
CA ILE A 505 -7.81 -18.82 16.13
C ILE A 505 -6.85 -18.66 14.92
N ALA A 506 -5.55 -18.69 15.21
CA ALA A 506 -4.45 -18.49 14.26
C ALA A 506 -3.62 -19.79 14.12
N LYS A 507 -3.26 -20.19 12.90
CA LYS A 507 -2.67 -21.52 12.63
C LYS A 507 -1.49 -21.49 11.66
N GLY A 508 -0.51 -22.36 11.88
CA GLY A 508 0.62 -22.54 10.96
C GLY A 508 1.56 -21.33 10.85
N ASN A 509 1.49 -20.36 11.76
CA ASN A 509 2.37 -19.19 11.77
C ASN A 509 3.74 -19.55 12.36
N GLU A 510 4.78 -18.83 11.94
CA GLU A 510 6.15 -19.04 12.39
C GLU A 510 6.67 -17.79 13.12
N ILE A 511 6.97 -17.94 14.42
CA ILE A 511 7.45 -16.87 15.30
C ILE A 511 8.87 -17.25 15.72
N THR A 512 9.87 -16.64 15.09
CA THR A 512 11.26 -17.10 15.20
C THR A 512 12.29 -15.99 14.90
N HIS A 513 13.56 -16.34 14.81
CA HIS A 513 14.61 -15.46 14.31
C HIS A 513 14.46 -15.15 12.80
N PHE A 514 14.89 -13.96 12.40
CA PHE A 514 15.25 -13.68 11.02
C PHE A 514 16.61 -14.30 10.72
N ASN A 515 16.77 -14.93 9.55
CA ASN A 515 18.03 -15.49 9.09
C ASN A 515 18.14 -15.33 7.56
N ASP A 516 19.15 -14.60 7.09
CA ASP A 516 19.47 -14.48 5.65
C ASP A 516 20.74 -15.27 5.23
N GLY A 517 21.31 -16.06 6.15
CA GLY A 517 22.59 -16.74 5.99
C GLY A 517 23.82 -15.86 6.25
N THR A 518 23.65 -14.60 6.63
CA THR A 518 24.72 -13.66 7.05
C THR A 518 24.38 -12.85 8.30
N ASN A 519 23.10 -12.59 8.57
CA ASN A 519 22.59 -11.93 9.76
C ASN A 519 21.54 -12.81 10.42
N GLU A 520 21.67 -13.02 11.74
CA GLU A 520 20.65 -13.64 12.57
C GLU A 520 20.12 -12.62 13.58
N LEU A 521 18.79 -12.47 13.65
CA LEU A 521 18.13 -11.50 14.53
C LEU A 521 16.85 -12.10 15.13
N TRP A 522 16.89 -12.37 16.43
CA TRP A 522 15.83 -13.01 17.20
C TRP A 522 14.71 -12.03 17.58
N ASN A 523 13.45 -12.49 17.69
CA ASN A 523 12.43 -11.63 18.31
C ASN A 523 12.79 -11.42 19.79
N LYS A 524 12.88 -10.16 20.20
CA LYS A 524 12.92 -9.77 21.61
C LYS A 524 11.50 -9.44 22.07
N ILE A 525 10.98 -10.22 23.01
CA ILE A 525 9.61 -10.10 23.54
C ILE A 525 9.73 -9.80 25.03
N ASP A 526 9.60 -8.53 25.44
CA ASP A 526 9.96 -8.12 26.81
C ASP A 526 9.06 -7.08 27.49
N ASN A 527 9.05 -7.09 28.83
CA ASN A 527 8.28 -6.15 29.64
C ASN A 527 6.75 -6.13 29.34
N ASN A 528 6.19 -7.20 28.77
CA ASN A 528 4.75 -7.32 28.50
C ASN A 528 4.04 -8.03 29.68
N ASN A 529 2.71 -7.87 29.84
CA ASN A 529 2.00 -8.67 30.87
C ASN A 529 1.94 -10.15 30.48
N TYR A 530 1.75 -10.44 29.18
CA TYR A 530 1.99 -11.74 28.56
C TYR A 530 2.98 -11.56 27.40
N GLY A 531 4.06 -12.33 27.32
CA GLY A 531 4.96 -12.31 26.17
C GLY A 531 4.26 -12.84 24.92
N ILE A 532 3.80 -14.09 24.98
CA ILE A 532 2.84 -14.65 24.01
C ILE A 532 1.61 -15.21 24.74
N PHE A 533 0.42 -14.95 24.19
CA PHE A 533 -0.83 -15.61 24.56
C PHE A 533 -1.39 -16.38 23.36
N SER A 534 -1.81 -17.63 23.56
CA SER A 534 -2.39 -18.49 22.54
C SER A 534 -3.68 -19.15 23.03
N SER A 535 -4.78 -18.91 22.31
CA SER A 535 -6.11 -19.46 22.62
C SER A 535 -6.27 -20.91 22.16
N ILE A 536 -7.23 -21.63 22.75
CA ILE A 536 -7.50 -23.07 22.51
C ILE A 536 -7.73 -23.50 21.04
N ALA A 537 -8.03 -22.57 20.13
CA ALA A 537 -8.22 -22.87 18.70
C ALA A 537 -7.04 -22.44 17.81
N SER A 538 -5.94 -21.99 18.41
CA SER A 538 -4.67 -21.67 17.73
C SER A 538 -3.78 -22.92 17.74
N GLU A 539 -3.44 -23.42 16.55
CA GLU A 539 -2.90 -24.76 16.35
C GLU A 539 -1.76 -24.78 15.32
N SER A 540 -0.75 -25.62 15.56
CA SER A 540 0.37 -25.85 14.64
C SER A 540 1.19 -24.59 14.31
N ASN A 541 1.19 -23.59 15.19
CA ASN A 541 2.16 -22.49 15.11
C ASN A 541 3.51 -22.99 15.67
N ASN A 542 4.62 -22.51 15.08
CA ASN A 542 5.98 -22.86 15.50
C ASN A 542 6.64 -21.63 16.14
N ILE A 543 7.10 -21.77 17.38
CA ILE A 543 7.52 -20.66 18.24
C ILE A 543 8.87 -21.04 18.89
N TYR A 544 9.97 -20.75 18.20
CA TYR A 544 11.33 -21.17 18.57
C TYR A 544 12.34 -20.10 18.15
N HIS A 545 13.51 -20.01 18.80
CA HIS A 545 14.47 -18.91 18.60
C HIS A 545 13.87 -17.51 18.88
N ASN A 546 13.22 -17.35 20.03
CA ASN A 546 12.79 -16.05 20.57
C ASN A 546 13.42 -15.80 21.94
N ASN A 547 13.49 -14.53 22.35
CA ASN A 547 14.04 -14.10 23.64
C ASN A 547 12.95 -13.48 24.51
N PHE A 548 12.46 -14.25 25.50
CA PHE A 548 11.48 -13.82 26.49
C PHE A 548 12.20 -13.25 27.73
N MET A 549 11.92 -11.99 28.09
CA MET A 549 12.59 -11.29 29.19
C MET A 549 11.65 -10.33 29.92
N GLU A 550 11.69 -10.27 31.25
CA GLU A 550 11.00 -9.28 32.08
C GLU A 550 9.47 -9.21 31.88
N ASN A 551 8.85 -10.21 31.24
CA ASN A 551 7.38 -10.28 31.12
C ASN A 551 6.77 -10.79 32.44
N ILE A 552 5.52 -10.41 32.75
CA ILE A 552 4.84 -10.93 33.96
C ILE A 552 4.50 -12.42 33.81
N GLN A 553 4.21 -12.85 32.58
CA GLN A 553 4.07 -14.24 32.16
C GLN A 553 4.74 -14.38 30.78
N ASN A 554 5.81 -15.17 30.65
CA ASN A 554 6.54 -15.25 29.38
C ASN A 554 5.68 -15.86 28.26
N ALA A 555 5.00 -16.98 28.51
CA ALA A 555 4.02 -17.57 27.58
C ALA A 555 2.80 -18.13 28.30
N TYR A 556 1.65 -18.15 27.62
CA TYR A 556 0.45 -18.91 28.01
C TYR A 556 -0.23 -19.49 26.77
N ASP A 557 -0.45 -20.79 26.73
CA ASP A 557 -0.91 -21.51 25.53
C ASP A 557 -1.96 -22.58 25.88
N GLU A 558 -3.21 -22.32 25.50
CA GLU A 558 -4.32 -23.28 25.59
C GLU A 558 -4.44 -24.16 24.34
N GLY A 559 -3.70 -23.84 23.27
CA GLY A 559 -3.76 -24.50 21.97
C GLY A 559 -2.80 -25.69 21.84
N THR A 560 -2.45 -26.05 20.60
CA THR A 560 -1.47 -27.13 20.33
C THR A 560 -0.39 -26.63 19.38
N ASN A 561 0.69 -26.09 19.94
CA ASN A 561 1.75 -25.39 19.20
C ASN A 561 3.14 -25.94 19.57
N THR A 562 4.10 -25.77 18.67
CA THR A 562 5.49 -26.24 18.83
C THR A 562 6.32 -25.11 19.43
N TRP A 563 7.06 -25.39 20.51
CA TRP A 563 7.87 -24.38 21.24
C TRP A 563 9.39 -24.59 21.10
N ASP A 564 9.79 -25.46 20.16
CA ASP A 564 11.17 -25.76 19.77
C ASP A 564 11.19 -26.28 18.30
N ASP A 565 12.37 -26.35 17.68
CA ASP A 565 12.57 -26.93 16.33
C ASP A 565 13.09 -28.39 16.35
N SER A 566 13.04 -29.03 17.52
CA SER A 566 13.67 -30.33 17.84
C SER A 566 15.20 -30.37 17.90
N GLU A 567 15.90 -29.24 17.69
CA GLU A 567 17.32 -29.07 18.03
C GLU A 567 17.52 -27.95 19.08
N ARG A 568 16.71 -26.88 19.05
CA ARG A 568 16.76 -25.71 19.94
C ARG A 568 15.38 -25.09 20.20
N GLY A 569 15.25 -24.40 21.32
CA GLY A 569 14.02 -23.77 21.81
C GLY A 569 14.07 -22.25 21.82
N ASN A 570 13.49 -21.66 22.86
CA ASN A 570 13.52 -20.22 23.15
C ASN A 570 14.40 -19.93 24.37
N TYR A 571 14.81 -18.68 24.53
CA TYR A 571 15.36 -18.20 25.80
C TYR A 571 14.24 -17.68 26.70
N TRP A 572 14.30 -18.03 27.98
CA TRP A 572 13.37 -17.61 29.02
C TRP A 572 14.16 -17.07 30.22
N ASP A 573 13.92 -15.83 30.61
CA ASP A 573 14.63 -15.20 31.73
C ASP A 573 14.28 -15.79 33.12
N ASP A 574 13.17 -16.52 33.22
CA ASP A 574 12.76 -17.29 34.38
C ASP A 574 13.16 -18.77 34.34
N TYR A 575 13.94 -19.21 33.34
CA TYR A 575 14.49 -20.57 33.30
C TYR A 575 15.52 -20.79 34.41
N THR A 576 15.35 -21.85 35.20
CA THR A 576 16.27 -22.23 36.29
C THR A 576 16.65 -23.71 36.24
N GLY A 577 16.74 -24.30 35.05
CA GLY A 577 17.23 -25.67 34.89
C GLY A 577 18.75 -25.78 35.05
N GLU A 578 19.24 -27.00 34.87
CA GLU A 578 20.67 -27.30 34.76
C GLU A 578 21.02 -27.56 33.28
N ASP A 579 22.25 -27.24 32.90
CA ASP A 579 22.93 -27.65 31.67
C ASP A 579 24.16 -28.43 32.15
N ALA A 580 24.13 -29.77 31.99
CA ALA A 580 25.07 -30.67 32.63
C ALA A 580 26.19 -31.19 31.72
N ASP A 581 26.07 -31.05 30.39
CA ASP A 581 27.14 -31.37 29.44
C ASP A 581 27.77 -30.15 28.75
N GLY A 582 27.14 -28.97 28.84
CA GLY A 582 27.72 -27.67 28.52
C GLY A 582 27.49 -27.21 27.09
N ASP A 583 26.39 -27.62 26.45
CA ASP A 583 26.07 -27.24 25.06
C ASP A 583 25.27 -25.93 24.91
N GLY A 584 24.82 -25.35 26.03
CA GLY A 584 24.03 -24.11 26.07
C GLY A 584 22.50 -24.31 26.07
N ILE A 585 22.03 -25.56 26.07
CA ILE A 585 20.62 -25.95 26.16
C ILE A 585 20.36 -26.57 27.55
N GLY A 586 19.18 -26.30 28.11
CA GLY A 586 18.80 -26.83 29.41
C GLY A 586 18.29 -28.28 29.36
N ASP A 587 18.82 -29.16 30.22
CA ASP A 587 18.47 -30.59 30.37
C ASP A 587 16.98 -30.86 30.72
N THR A 588 16.20 -29.83 31.04
CA THR A 588 14.83 -29.93 31.56
C THR A 588 13.86 -29.07 30.75
N PRO A 589 12.87 -29.64 30.05
CA PRO A 589 11.88 -28.88 29.31
C PRO A 589 11.20 -27.78 30.13
N TYR A 590 11.00 -26.60 29.53
CA TYR A 590 10.28 -25.49 30.13
C TYR A 590 8.77 -25.59 29.81
N PRO A 591 7.90 -25.82 30.82
CA PRO A 591 6.49 -26.07 30.59
C PRO A 591 5.70 -24.78 30.32
N ILE A 592 4.89 -24.75 29.26
CA ILE A 592 4.06 -23.59 28.91
C ILE A 592 2.68 -23.72 29.59
N PRO A 593 2.30 -22.81 30.52
CA PRO A 593 1.01 -22.90 31.20
C PRO A 593 -0.17 -22.67 30.26
N GLY A 594 -1.26 -23.42 30.44
CA GLY A 594 -2.49 -23.33 29.65
C GLY A 594 -2.93 -24.69 29.12
N GLY A 595 -1.97 -25.52 28.72
CA GLY A 595 -2.17 -26.88 28.23
C GLY A 595 -1.08 -27.85 28.70
N ASP A 596 -0.74 -28.82 27.85
CA ASP A 596 0.35 -29.80 28.05
C ASP A 596 1.60 -29.45 27.19
N ASN A 597 1.65 -28.25 26.59
CA ASN A 597 2.75 -27.83 25.70
C ASN A 597 4.01 -27.45 26.52
N GLN A 598 5.19 -27.70 25.98
CA GLN A 598 6.48 -27.37 26.59
C GLN A 598 7.52 -27.08 25.50
N ASP A 599 8.47 -26.20 25.81
CA ASP A 599 9.72 -26.05 25.08
C ASP A 599 10.66 -27.18 25.55
N ASN A 600 11.09 -28.06 24.65
CA ASN A 600 11.92 -29.21 24.99
C ASN A 600 13.42 -28.90 25.02
N TYR A 601 13.85 -27.75 24.49
CA TYR A 601 15.26 -27.37 24.32
C TYR A 601 15.49 -25.90 24.75
N PRO A 602 15.09 -25.49 25.97
CA PRO A 602 15.16 -24.10 26.40
C PRO A 602 16.63 -23.63 26.48
N MET A 603 16.91 -22.46 25.90
CA MET A 603 18.26 -21.90 25.82
C MET A 603 18.70 -21.33 27.17
N MET A 604 19.94 -21.59 27.56
CA MET A 604 20.52 -21.11 28.83
C MET A 604 20.86 -19.61 28.84
N ILE A 605 21.01 -19.01 27.65
CA ILE A 605 21.38 -17.60 27.44
C ILE A 605 20.47 -16.97 26.37
N PRO A 606 20.30 -15.62 26.37
CA PRO A 606 19.55 -14.95 25.31
C PRO A 606 20.18 -15.23 23.95
N ASN A 607 19.37 -15.67 22.99
CA ASN A 607 19.84 -15.94 21.64
C ASN A 607 20.44 -14.68 21.01
N GLY A 608 21.57 -14.81 20.33
CA GLY A 608 22.35 -13.68 19.81
C GLY A 608 23.31 -13.03 20.82
N VAL A 609 23.44 -13.57 22.03
CA VAL A 609 24.56 -13.27 22.92
C VAL A 609 25.70 -14.24 22.61
N ASP A 610 26.76 -13.71 22.02
CA ASP A 610 28.01 -14.42 21.80
C ASP A 610 28.73 -14.71 23.13
N GLN A 611 29.09 -15.97 23.34
CA GLN A 611 29.83 -16.48 24.51
C GLN A 611 31.05 -17.32 24.11
N GLU A 612 31.39 -17.44 22.81
CA GLU A 612 32.55 -18.22 22.38
C GLU A 612 33.84 -17.39 22.54
N PRO A 613 34.86 -17.90 23.26
CA PRO A 613 36.13 -17.17 23.36
C PRO A 613 36.88 -17.09 22.02
N PRO A 614 37.54 -15.97 21.70
CA PRO A 614 38.28 -15.80 20.45
C PRO A 614 39.48 -16.75 20.35
N GLU A 615 39.68 -17.38 19.19
CA GLU A 615 40.87 -18.20 18.93
C GLU A 615 42.12 -17.30 18.84
N VAL A 616 43.14 -17.55 19.67
CA VAL A 616 44.36 -16.71 19.74
C VAL A 616 45.67 -17.51 19.88
N TYR A 617 46.67 -17.16 19.07
CA TYR A 617 48.02 -17.75 19.11
C TYR A 617 49.14 -16.74 18.85
N ILE A 618 50.24 -16.83 19.61
CA ILE A 618 51.48 -16.11 19.35
C ILE A 618 52.22 -16.79 18.19
N THR A 619 52.10 -16.22 16.99
CA THR A 619 52.74 -16.73 15.77
C THR A 619 54.21 -16.34 15.67
N ARG A 620 54.62 -15.26 16.35
CA ARG A 620 56.01 -14.83 16.53
C ARG A 620 56.23 -14.29 17.94
N PRO A 621 57.28 -14.71 18.67
CA PRO A 621 58.33 -15.64 18.26
C PRO A 621 57.89 -17.11 18.27
N GLN A 622 58.39 -17.89 17.31
CA GLN A 622 58.17 -19.33 17.23
C GLN A 622 59.05 -20.10 18.21
N ASP A 623 58.55 -21.24 18.66
CA ASP A 623 59.27 -22.23 19.46
C ASP A 623 60.42 -22.87 18.65
N GLY A 624 61.63 -22.96 19.23
CA GLY A 624 62.80 -23.55 18.58
C GLY A 624 63.62 -22.58 17.70
N TYR A 625 63.46 -21.26 17.86
CA TYR A 625 64.15 -20.24 17.05
C TYR A 625 65.06 -19.29 17.83
N LEU A 626 66.12 -18.86 17.16
CA LEU A 626 66.94 -17.70 17.54
C LEU A 626 66.56 -16.50 16.66
N TYR A 627 66.07 -15.45 17.30
CA TYR A 627 65.80 -14.13 16.73
C TYR A 627 66.94 -13.17 17.09
N VAL A 628 67.49 -12.46 16.10
CA VAL A 628 68.50 -11.41 16.33
C VAL A 628 68.10 -10.14 15.58
N ASN A 629 67.90 -9.04 16.32
CA ASN A 629 67.74 -7.70 15.76
C ASN A 629 68.47 -6.63 16.57
N ILE A 630 69.59 -6.14 16.03
CA ILE A 630 70.48 -5.16 16.66
C ILE A 630 70.77 -4.04 15.66
N PHE A 631 70.71 -2.80 16.13
CA PHE A 631 70.88 -1.54 15.37
C PHE A 631 69.96 -1.38 14.15
N ASP A 632 68.79 -2.04 14.13
CA ASP A 632 67.86 -2.16 12.98
C ASP A 632 68.55 -2.66 11.67
N LEU A 633 69.73 -3.30 11.77
CA LEU A 633 70.64 -3.58 10.65
C LEU A 633 70.80 -5.07 10.32
N ILE A 634 70.40 -5.95 11.22
CA ILE A 634 70.50 -7.41 11.10
C ILE A 634 69.16 -7.95 11.54
N VAL A 635 68.49 -8.75 10.72
CA VAL A 635 67.32 -9.54 11.12
C VAL A 635 67.60 -10.98 10.72
N PHE A 636 67.74 -11.86 11.71
CA PHE A 636 67.91 -13.29 11.49
C PHE A 636 66.90 -14.09 12.30
N GLU A 637 66.36 -15.14 11.67
CA GLU A 637 65.49 -16.14 12.26
C GLU A 637 66.11 -17.51 11.96
N ILE A 638 66.65 -18.15 13.00
CA ILE A 638 67.50 -19.34 12.84
C ILE A 638 66.89 -20.49 13.65
N PRO A 639 66.44 -21.58 13.03
CA PRO A 639 66.02 -22.79 13.74
C PRO A 639 67.18 -23.39 14.56
N ILE A 640 67.04 -23.46 15.88
CA ILE A 640 68.11 -23.88 16.81
C ILE A 640 67.89 -25.28 17.39
N ARG A 641 68.38 -26.30 16.68
CA ARG A 641 68.14 -27.71 17.05
C ARG A 641 68.88 -28.23 18.30
N PHE A 642 69.79 -27.47 18.91
CA PHE A 642 70.66 -27.95 20.01
C PHE A 642 71.16 -26.83 20.96
N ILE A 643 70.27 -26.14 21.70
CA ILE A 643 70.62 -25.08 22.67
C ILE A 643 69.87 -25.29 24.00
N LEU A 644 70.35 -24.72 25.11
CA LEU A 644 69.71 -24.73 26.45
C LEU A 644 68.36 -23.99 26.53
N PHE A 645 67.93 -23.30 25.48
CA PHE A 645 66.77 -22.41 25.46
C PHE A 645 65.81 -22.86 24.36
N ASN A 646 64.51 -22.85 24.64
CA ASN A 646 63.49 -23.18 23.64
C ASN A 646 63.47 -22.13 22.51
N THR A 647 63.43 -20.85 22.90
CA THR A 647 63.50 -19.70 22.00
C THR A 647 64.41 -18.63 22.61
N LEU A 648 65.24 -17.98 21.78
CA LEU A 648 66.19 -16.95 22.21
C LEU A 648 66.05 -15.69 21.34
N ILE A 649 65.97 -14.53 21.97
CA ILE A 649 65.78 -13.23 21.34
C ILE A 649 66.94 -12.31 21.74
N ILE A 650 67.66 -11.75 20.77
CA ILE A 650 68.77 -10.82 21.00
C ILE A 650 68.42 -9.47 20.39
N GLY A 651 68.19 -8.48 21.25
CA GLY A 651 67.76 -7.14 20.88
C GLY A 651 66.24 -7.01 20.71
N LYS A 652 65.82 -6.41 19.60
CA LYS A 652 64.41 -6.08 19.29
C LYS A 652 63.66 -7.27 18.69
N ILE A 653 62.35 -7.33 18.88
CA ILE A 653 61.46 -8.25 18.17
C ILE A 653 60.10 -7.60 17.96
N ASN A 654 59.36 -8.02 16.94
CA ASN A 654 57.92 -7.81 16.87
C ASN A 654 57.26 -9.11 17.33
N ILE A 655 56.45 -9.04 18.39
CA ILE A 655 55.57 -10.13 18.80
C ILE A 655 54.36 -10.04 17.88
N GLU A 656 54.01 -11.14 17.20
CA GLU A 656 52.92 -11.18 16.22
C GLU A 656 51.91 -12.24 16.64
N VAL A 657 50.65 -11.86 16.65
CA VAL A 657 49.54 -12.67 17.16
C VAL A 657 48.52 -12.88 16.05
N TYR A 658 48.11 -14.13 15.88
CA TYR A 658 46.89 -14.45 15.17
C TYR A 658 45.77 -14.45 16.21
N ALA A 659 44.72 -13.69 15.96
CA ALA A 659 43.50 -13.73 16.73
C ALA A 659 42.31 -13.64 15.76
N ILE A 660 41.32 -14.51 15.92
CA ILE A 660 40.04 -14.42 15.24
C ILE A 660 38.90 -14.70 16.21
N ASP A 661 37.77 -14.10 15.94
CA ASP A 661 36.47 -14.68 16.29
C ASP A 661 35.60 -14.65 15.02
N ASN A 662 34.64 -15.57 14.93
CA ASN A 662 33.74 -15.77 13.80
C ASN A 662 32.32 -15.23 14.02
N ILE A 663 31.96 -14.80 15.25
CA ILE A 663 30.59 -14.38 15.62
C ILE A 663 30.52 -12.86 15.74
N THR A 664 31.27 -12.24 16.65
CA THR A 664 31.35 -10.78 16.84
C THR A 664 32.70 -10.17 16.44
N GLY A 665 33.72 -11.00 16.23
CA GLY A 665 35.07 -10.60 15.82
C GLY A 665 35.88 -9.95 16.94
N ILE A 666 37.20 -9.80 16.71
CA ILE A 666 38.14 -9.24 17.69
C ILE A 666 37.86 -7.74 17.93
N ASN A 667 37.87 -7.34 19.19
CA ASN A 667 37.88 -5.96 19.66
C ASN A 667 39.31 -5.43 19.87
N VAL A 668 40.14 -6.19 20.60
CA VAL A 668 41.53 -5.81 20.92
C VAL A 668 42.38 -7.02 21.31
N VAL A 669 43.68 -6.99 20.99
CA VAL A 669 44.69 -7.90 21.54
C VAL A 669 45.58 -7.14 22.53
N GLU A 670 45.65 -7.61 23.78
CA GLU A 670 46.54 -7.11 24.81
C GLU A 670 47.83 -7.93 24.91
N PHE A 671 48.97 -7.26 25.06
CA PHE A 671 50.30 -7.87 25.12
C PHE A 671 50.93 -7.69 26.50
N TYR A 672 51.36 -8.78 27.12
CA TYR A 672 51.89 -8.85 28.48
C TYR A 672 53.31 -9.45 28.50
N ILE A 673 54.17 -8.94 29.39
CA ILE A 673 55.48 -9.50 29.72
C ILE A 673 55.55 -9.76 31.24
N ASN A 674 55.66 -11.01 31.67
CA ASN A 674 55.66 -11.40 33.09
C ASN A 674 54.51 -10.73 33.90
N ASP A 675 53.27 -10.87 33.42
CA ASP A 675 52.05 -10.24 33.96
C ASP A 675 51.99 -8.69 33.92
N GLU A 676 52.99 -7.99 33.39
CA GLU A 676 52.94 -6.53 33.14
C GLU A 676 52.39 -6.25 31.73
N LEU A 677 51.27 -5.51 31.63
CA LEU A 677 50.71 -5.04 30.35
C LEU A 677 51.69 -4.05 29.69
N VAL A 678 52.14 -4.37 28.47
CA VAL A 678 53.16 -3.59 27.74
C VAL A 678 52.65 -2.91 26.46
N GLY A 679 51.47 -3.31 25.96
CA GLY A 679 50.81 -2.68 24.82
C GLY A 679 49.52 -3.37 24.42
N THR A 680 48.81 -2.77 23.47
CA THR A 680 47.54 -3.25 22.90
C THR A 680 47.54 -2.99 21.38
N ASP A 681 46.79 -3.77 20.63
CA ASP A 681 46.59 -3.58 19.18
C ASP A 681 45.15 -3.96 18.78
N ASP A 682 44.48 -3.08 18.05
CA ASP A 682 43.07 -3.19 17.62
C ASP A 682 42.93 -3.39 16.10
N ILE A 683 44.05 -3.50 15.36
CA ILE A 683 44.04 -3.62 13.89
C ILE A 683 44.84 -4.86 13.42
N PRO A 684 44.21 -5.85 12.75
CA PRO A 684 44.93 -7.00 12.23
C PRO A 684 45.89 -6.62 11.08
N PRO A 685 47.07 -7.26 10.97
CA PRO A 685 47.60 -8.33 11.81
C PRO A 685 48.23 -7.80 13.11
N TYR A 686 47.72 -8.27 14.25
CA TYR A 686 48.05 -7.74 15.58
C TYR A 686 49.53 -7.98 15.94
N GLY A 687 50.22 -6.94 16.43
CA GLY A 687 51.59 -7.11 16.91
C GLY A 687 52.20 -5.96 17.68
N TRP A 688 53.03 -6.31 18.67
CA TRP A 688 53.71 -5.36 19.54
C TRP A 688 55.24 -5.47 19.47
N THR A 689 55.91 -4.32 19.29
CA THR A 689 57.38 -4.25 19.16
C THR A 689 58.08 -4.14 20.51
N TRP A 690 58.78 -5.20 20.91
CA TRP A 690 59.55 -5.25 22.15
C TRP A 690 61.00 -4.76 21.98
N ASP A 691 61.24 -3.48 22.26
CA ASP A 691 62.59 -2.84 22.22
C ASP A 691 63.08 -2.33 23.60
N GLN A 692 62.56 -2.89 24.68
CA GLN A 692 63.02 -2.61 26.05
C GLN A 692 64.35 -3.34 26.34
N LEU A 693 65.20 -2.72 27.19
CA LEU A 693 66.50 -3.26 27.60
C LEU A 693 66.32 -4.39 28.63
N THR A 694 66.57 -5.63 28.23
CA THR A 694 66.50 -6.80 29.12
C THR A 694 67.88 -7.34 29.50
N ILE A 695 67.98 -7.96 30.68
CA ILE A 695 69.06 -8.91 31.02
C ILE A 695 68.72 -10.31 30.51
N LEU A 696 69.72 -11.16 30.26
CA LEU A 696 69.50 -12.54 29.79
C LEU A 696 68.81 -13.36 30.88
N PHE A 697 67.52 -13.59 30.68
CA PHE A 697 66.60 -14.20 31.63
C PHE A 697 65.43 -14.80 30.83
N PRO A 698 64.71 -15.82 31.35
CA PRO A 698 63.43 -16.23 30.78
C PRO A 698 62.35 -15.18 31.10
N TYR A 699 61.59 -14.79 30.10
CA TYR A 699 60.42 -13.94 30.23
C TYR A 699 59.23 -14.68 29.63
N GLU A 700 58.08 -14.56 30.26
CA GLU A 700 56.81 -14.99 29.73
C GLU A 700 56.25 -13.87 28.85
N ILE A 701 56.03 -14.16 27.56
CA ILE A 701 55.15 -13.37 26.71
C ILE A 701 53.77 -13.99 26.86
N LYS A 702 52.75 -13.16 27.12
CA LYS A 702 51.34 -13.56 27.05
C LYS A 702 50.59 -12.59 26.15
N ALA A 703 49.68 -13.11 25.33
CA ALA A 703 48.77 -12.32 24.52
C ALA A 703 47.33 -12.72 24.86
N ILE A 704 46.48 -11.76 25.21
CA ILE A 704 45.05 -11.98 25.47
C ILE A 704 44.28 -11.34 24.31
N ALA A 705 43.38 -12.09 23.68
CA ALA A 705 42.44 -11.54 22.71
C ALA A 705 41.08 -11.32 23.38
N TYR A 706 40.43 -10.21 23.05
CA TYR A 706 39.06 -9.91 23.42
C TYR A 706 38.22 -9.78 22.15
N ASP A 707 37.05 -10.41 22.12
CA ASP A 707 36.03 -10.20 21.08
C ASP A 707 35.16 -8.95 21.36
N ASN A 708 34.19 -8.67 20.49
CA ASN A 708 33.28 -7.53 20.63
C ASN A 708 32.08 -7.77 21.56
N ALA A 709 31.84 -9.00 22.01
CA ALA A 709 30.91 -9.31 23.11
C ALA A 709 31.56 -9.17 24.50
N GLY A 710 32.88 -9.29 24.57
CA GLY A 710 33.71 -9.19 25.77
C GLY A 710 34.23 -10.53 26.31
N ASN A 711 34.12 -11.64 25.56
CA ASN A 711 34.78 -12.89 25.94
C ASN A 711 36.29 -12.80 25.61
N GLN A 712 37.08 -13.74 26.15
CA GLN A 712 38.54 -13.68 26.04
C GLN A 712 39.20 -15.06 26.11
N ASP A 713 40.29 -15.25 25.38
CA ASP A 713 41.25 -16.34 25.57
C ASP A 713 42.71 -15.82 25.46
N PHE A 714 43.71 -16.66 25.74
CA PHE A 714 45.11 -16.26 25.70
C PHE A 714 46.11 -17.38 25.31
N ASP A 715 47.15 -17.00 24.56
CA ASP A 715 48.37 -17.80 24.40
C ASP A 715 49.52 -17.23 25.26
N SER A 716 50.43 -18.11 25.69
CA SER A 716 51.57 -17.76 26.54
C SER A 716 52.81 -18.60 26.21
N LYS A 717 53.97 -17.93 26.09
CA LYS A 717 55.25 -18.55 25.68
C LYS A 717 56.41 -18.00 26.50
N ILE A 718 57.20 -18.91 27.09
CA ILE A 718 58.44 -18.56 27.80
C ILE A 718 59.61 -18.47 26.81
N VAL A 719 60.17 -17.28 26.67
CA VAL A 719 61.29 -16.97 25.79
C VAL A 719 62.49 -16.43 26.58
N TRP A 720 63.70 -16.71 26.12
CA TRP A 720 64.88 -16.04 26.68
C TRP A 720 65.16 -14.77 25.87
N LYS A 721 65.23 -13.60 26.50
CA LYS A 721 65.57 -12.34 25.81
C LYS A 721 66.78 -11.65 26.43
N PHE A 722 67.64 -11.07 25.59
CA PHE A 722 68.78 -10.26 26.02
C PHE A 722 68.92 -8.97 25.21
N GLY A 723 69.09 -7.85 25.91
CA GLY A 723 69.38 -6.55 25.32
C GLY A 723 68.18 -5.89 24.63
N ARG A 724 68.48 -4.80 23.93
CA ARG A 724 67.60 -4.03 23.03
C ARG A 724 68.36 -3.69 21.75
N ASN A 725 67.67 -3.14 20.77
CA ASN A 725 68.19 -2.68 19.48
C ASN A 725 69.47 -1.83 19.59
N LYS A 726 69.50 -0.88 20.53
CA LYS A 726 70.62 0.05 20.76
C LYS A 726 71.03 -0.06 22.23
N PHE A 727 72.15 -0.72 22.53
CA PHE A 727 72.68 -0.89 23.89
C PHE A 727 72.70 0.42 24.68
#